data_AF-A0A023GGJ5-F1
#
_entry.id   AF-A0A023GGJ5-F1
#
_cell.length_a   1.000
_cell.length_b   1.000
_cell.length_c   1.000
_cell.angle_alpha   90.00
_cell.angle_beta   90.00
_cell.angle_gamma   90.00
#
_symmetry.space_group_name_H-M   'P 1'
#
loop_
_entity.id
_entity.type
_entity.pdbx_description
1 polymer ?
#
loop_
_entity_poly.entity_id
_entity_poly.type
_entity_poly.pdbx_seq_one_letter_code
_entity_poly.pdbx_strand_id
1 'polypeptide(L)'
;HTLFHQKAQQYLANVPSWSKSSEIASIPREVADLEELIHKHQSLYEAMCQAYTEVHSASKKLLYQLDHLVQVCHPSKSETHKHGAAEGKNLLLGCQAGDYSEGAKHVLSVIHEILGQHRALESKWHTKKLKLHQRLALRLFQEDVRQVLDWLEKHGEVFLRKNPGIGRNLVRARVLQKSHEHFENVAQNTYTNAEKLLAAAEELAQTGECNADEICGVAQDLEDQITSFATRVEQRRQLLQLAVIFFTHDKELSSWFEELRAELHSNKVADSVEAAEQLLEQFTQQRDSTIDAAVSTISEGETLLEELRSLGMNAETDATGSYVAVEGTLEALTRTRHELEALWSNRKLQLDLCLQLRLFERDSIELSSQFELWMKELNQTELSRELSQAERNLQLHTDSVAHMQQAVFQLLQRGQELSQVLESSGVQLMADSQYDVQNRIQTLLEFLHEREMDIEDLAEVKRVRLEQCIQLCQLEKDASQVNTWIRNGEAMLSATFAIPTCLPEAEQSRSQHEQFQLAIEKTHASAIQIQQRAESLVQANHYDPAAVRAVAEAVDTWWHRMMTHAEDRHRMVTAALRFYKTAEQVYSVLDSLEREYRRDEDWCAAGEELEGTDRGAQLAQLLGKHQEKKEAFLKACTMALRNAETFLKYTARCSQHCAGHGDASCRGPEAKVKALMEQLLKQENKVLEYWTVRKKRLDQCQQYVLFERSAKQALGWIKDTGEHYLTSHNSLGESREETERLLKEHNEFKGNAKETREKVRLLLQLADSLVERGHAHASAIKCWVAAVDKGYKDFSLRMDQYRSQLEQKLGIQVEETKELSLDRNSDPNLESKVKESAVKELNEEKRKSARRKEFIMAELLQTERTYVKDLETCIHTYMAELRNPEANRPPGIVGKEHVLFGNMEEIYEFHNSIFLKELEKYET
;
A
#
# COMPACT_ATOMS: atom_id res chain seq x y z
N HIS A 1 10.21 -138.47 90.73
CA HIS A 1 11.41 -138.40 89.88
C HIS A 1 11.11 -138.58 88.39
N THR A 2 10.55 -139.70 87.93
CA THR A 2 10.43 -140.06 86.49
C THR A 2 9.73 -139.02 85.59
N LEU A 3 8.59 -138.45 86.02
CA LEU A 3 7.76 -137.59 85.15
C LEU A 3 8.45 -136.29 84.69
N PHE A 4 9.18 -135.59 85.57
CA PHE A 4 9.87 -134.34 85.19
C PHE A 4 10.99 -134.61 84.20
N HIS A 5 11.87 -135.57 84.48
CA HIS A 5 12.98 -135.88 83.57
C HIS A 5 12.49 -136.36 82.21
N GLN A 6 11.39 -137.12 82.15
CA GLN A 6 10.75 -137.49 80.89
C GLN A 6 10.28 -136.26 80.10
N LYS A 7 9.57 -135.31 80.73
CA LYS A 7 9.12 -134.08 80.05
C LYS A 7 10.28 -133.16 79.67
N ALA A 8 11.28 -133.00 80.55
CA ALA A 8 12.46 -132.19 80.29
C ALA A 8 13.29 -132.75 79.12
N GLN A 9 13.48 -134.07 79.07
CA GLN A 9 14.15 -134.76 77.96
C GLN A 9 13.33 -134.65 76.67
N GLN A 10 12.00 -134.74 76.73
CA GLN A 10 11.13 -134.54 75.57
C GLN A 10 11.20 -133.10 75.03
N TYR A 11 11.27 -132.09 75.91
CA TYR A 11 11.47 -130.70 75.51
C TYR A 11 12.85 -130.49 74.86
N LEU A 12 13.93 -130.95 75.51
CA LEU A 12 15.29 -130.84 74.97
C LEU A 12 15.47 -131.63 73.66
N ALA A 13 14.77 -132.75 73.47
CA ALA A 13 14.74 -133.48 72.21
C ALA A 13 14.00 -132.74 71.08
N ASN A 14 13.00 -131.91 71.43
CA ASN A 14 12.26 -131.08 70.48
C ASN A 14 12.98 -129.76 70.15
N VAL A 15 13.85 -129.23 71.04
CA VAL A 15 14.61 -127.98 70.82
C VAL A 15 15.36 -127.94 69.46
N PRO A 16 16.08 -128.99 69.02
CA PRO A 16 16.69 -129.01 67.68
C PRO A 16 15.67 -128.90 66.54
N SER A 17 14.50 -129.53 66.68
CA SER A 17 13.42 -129.48 65.69
C SER A 17 12.82 -128.07 65.62
N TRP A 18 12.49 -127.47 66.77
CA TRP A 18 11.99 -126.08 66.84
C TRP A 18 13.02 -125.04 66.41
N SER A 19 14.33 -125.27 66.67
CA SER A 19 15.41 -124.40 66.17
C SER A 19 15.46 -124.44 64.66
N LYS A 20 15.42 -125.64 64.07
CA LYS A 20 15.41 -125.83 62.61
C LYS A 20 14.14 -125.28 61.96
N SER A 21 12.98 -125.35 62.63
CA SER A 21 11.73 -124.73 62.18
C SER A 21 11.74 -123.20 62.34
N SER A 22 12.45 -122.66 63.33
CA SER A 22 12.65 -121.21 63.54
C SER A 22 13.80 -120.62 62.71
N GLU A 23 14.62 -121.46 62.08
CA GLU A 23 15.68 -121.04 61.16
C GLU A 23 15.11 -120.58 59.80
N ILE A 24 15.88 -119.71 59.13
CA ILE A 24 15.49 -119.04 57.90
C ILE A 24 16.16 -119.77 56.73
N ALA A 25 15.44 -120.73 56.14
CA ALA A 25 15.92 -121.49 54.98
C ALA A 25 15.47 -120.88 53.64
N SER A 26 14.20 -120.47 53.55
CA SER A 26 13.64 -119.70 52.43
C SER A 26 12.37 -118.98 52.89
N ILE A 27 12.13 -117.78 52.35
CA ILE A 27 10.90 -117.00 52.59
C ILE A 27 10.10 -117.00 51.28
N PRO A 28 8.79 -117.33 51.30
CA PRO A 28 7.94 -117.31 50.10
C PRO A 28 7.89 -115.93 49.41
N ARG A 29 7.46 -115.93 48.14
CA ARG A 29 7.32 -114.72 47.33
C ARG A 29 5.87 -114.24 47.20
N GLU A 30 4.90 -115.13 47.35
CA GLU A 30 3.48 -114.79 47.25
C GLU A 30 2.92 -114.32 48.59
N VAL A 31 1.98 -113.36 48.55
CA VAL A 31 1.33 -112.79 49.73
C VAL A 31 0.57 -113.86 50.52
N ALA A 32 -0.23 -114.69 49.84
CA ALA A 32 -1.00 -115.76 50.48
C ALA A 32 -0.10 -116.81 51.17
N ASP A 33 1.01 -117.20 50.53
CA ASP A 33 1.98 -118.14 51.10
C ASP A 33 2.71 -117.52 52.32
N LEU A 34 2.97 -116.21 52.30
CA LEU A 34 3.56 -115.48 53.43
C LEU A 34 2.61 -115.43 54.62
N GLU A 35 1.32 -115.12 54.41
CA GLU A 35 0.30 -115.11 55.46
C GLU A 35 0.12 -116.50 56.08
N GLU A 36 0.03 -117.56 55.26
CA GLU A 36 -0.08 -118.93 55.75
C GLU A 36 1.17 -119.35 56.54
N LEU A 37 2.36 -118.95 56.10
CA LEU A 37 3.62 -119.27 56.77
C LEU A 37 3.83 -118.45 58.05
N ILE A 38 3.34 -117.20 58.12
CA ILE A 38 3.23 -116.41 59.36
C ILE A 38 2.32 -117.13 60.35
N HIS A 39 1.14 -117.60 59.92
CA HIS A 39 0.21 -118.34 60.78
C HIS A 39 0.82 -119.66 61.30
N LYS A 40 1.51 -120.42 60.45
CA LYS A 40 2.25 -121.63 60.85
C LYS A 40 3.38 -121.31 61.84
N HIS A 41 4.11 -120.21 61.63
CA HIS A 41 5.20 -119.75 62.50
C HIS A 41 4.69 -119.25 63.86
N GLN A 42 3.52 -118.62 63.91
CA GLN A 42 2.83 -118.23 65.15
C GLN A 42 2.38 -119.47 65.95
N SER A 43 1.78 -120.47 65.29
CA SER A 43 1.38 -121.74 65.92
C SER A 43 2.57 -122.55 66.46
N LEU A 44 3.74 -122.49 65.80
CA LEU A 44 4.99 -123.11 66.28
C LEU A 44 5.38 -122.57 67.67
N TYR A 45 5.29 -121.26 67.87
CA TYR A 45 5.62 -120.60 69.14
C TYR A 45 4.63 -120.96 70.25
N GLU A 46 3.34 -121.02 69.93
CA GLU A 46 2.31 -121.48 70.88
C GLU A 46 2.60 -122.90 71.38
N ALA A 47 2.97 -123.82 70.47
CA ALA A 47 3.37 -125.19 70.83
C ALA A 47 4.67 -125.23 71.67
N MET A 48 5.66 -124.39 71.37
CA MET A 48 6.88 -124.25 72.15
C MET A 48 6.61 -123.75 73.57
N CYS A 49 5.78 -122.71 73.72
CA CYS A 49 5.39 -122.15 75.02
C CYS A 49 4.53 -123.13 75.85
N GLN A 50 3.65 -123.89 75.20
CA GLN A 50 2.87 -124.95 75.84
C GLN A 50 3.78 -126.07 76.38
N ALA A 51 4.72 -126.56 75.58
CA ALA A 51 5.66 -127.57 76.04
C ALA A 51 6.59 -127.04 77.16
N TYR A 52 7.03 -125.78 77.08
CA TYR A 52 7.83 -125.14 78.13
C TYR A 52 7.06 -125.03 79.46
N THR A 53 5.81 -124.56 79.42
CA THR A 53 4.96 -124.44 80.62
C THR A 53 4.63 -125.80 81.22
N GLU A 54 4.44 -126.85 80.41
CA GLU A 54 4.28 -128.22 80.90
C GLU A 54 5.51 -128.72 81.67
N VAL A 55 6.72 -128.54 81.14
CA VAL A 55 7.97 -128.92 81.84
C VAL A 55 8.12 -128.13 83.13
N HIS A 56 7.93 -126.82 83.08
CA HIS A 56 8.03 -125.92 84.24
C HIS A 56 7.01 -126.28 85.34
N SER A 57 5.80 -126.72 84.97
CA SER A 57 4.81 -127.20 85.93
C SER A 57 5.22 -128.51 86.60
N ALA A 58 5.86 -129.43 85.85
CA ALA A 58 6.33 -130.72 86.35
C ALA A 58 7.58 -130.57 87.23
N SER A 59 8.49 -129.65 86.87
CA SER A 59 9.71 -129.36 87.64
C SER A 59 9.37 -128.77 89.00
N LYS A 60 8.44 -127.81 89.05
CA LYS A 60 7.94 -127.21 90.29
C LYS A 60 7.34 -128.27 91.22
N LYS A 61 6.52 -129.20 90.70
CA LYS A 61 5.97 -130.31 91.48
C LYS A 61 7.06 -131.25 92.02
N LEU A 62 8.10 -131.56 91.25
CA LEU A 62 9.18 -132.44 91.71
C LEU A 62 10.05 -131.78 92.78
N LEU A 63 10.38 -130.49 92.64
CA LEU A 63 11.14 -129.73 93.63
C LEU A 63 10.41 -129.69 94.99
N TYR A 64 9.10 -129.42 95.00
CA TYR A 64 8.29 -129.48 96.23
C TYR A 64 8.30 -130.87 96.89
N GLN A 65 8.31 -131.96 96.11
CA GLN A 65 8.37 -133.32 96.65
C GLN A 65 9.74 -133.68 97.23
N LEU A 66 10.83 -133.22 96.60
CA LEU A 66 12.20 -133.44 97.10
C LEU A 66 12.48 -132.65 98.39
N ASP A 67 12.05 -131.38 98.44
CA ASP A 67 12.19 -130.53 99.63
C ASP A 67 11.45 -131.12 100.86
N HIS A 68 10.24 -131.64 100.64
CA HIS A 68 9.47 -132.30 101.70
C HIS A 68 10.14 -133.59 102.21
N LEU A 69 10.80 -134.36 101.35
CA LEU A 69 11.53 -135.58 101.73
C LEU A 69 12.81 -135.26 102.52
N VAL A 70 13.54 -134.20 102.16
CA VAL A 70 14.72 -133.73 102.91
C VAL A 70 14.36 -133.37 104.36
N GLN A 71 13.18 -132.78 104.60
CA GLN A 71 12.71 -132.45 105.95
C GLN A 71 12.35 -133.67 106.82
N VAL A 72 12.03 -134.83 106.23
CA VAL A 72 11.60 -136.04 107.00
C VAL A 72 12.80 -136.87 107.49
N CYS A 73 13.94 -136.82 106.81
CA CYS A 73 15.12 -137.66 107.13
C CYS A 73 16.04 -137.10 108.24
N HIS A 74 15.60 -136.11 109.03
CA HIS A 74 16.36 -135.54 110.15
C HIS A 74 15.53 -135.40 111.45
N PRO A 75 15.58 -136.37 112.38
CA PRO A 75 14.95 -136.25 113.71
C PRO A 75 15.97 -136.21 114.88
N SER A 76 16.12 -135.06 115.57
CA SER A 76 17.01 -134.95 116.74
C SER A 76 16.63 -133.86 117.78
N LYS A 77 16.23 -134.32 119.00
CA LYS A 77 16.45 -133.78 120.38
C LYS A 77 16.32 -132.26 120.65
N SER A 78 15.61 -131.78 121.69
CA SER A 78 15.86 -132.15 123.10
C SER A 78 14.78 -131.79 124.14
N GLU A 79 14.62 -132.69 125.11
CA GLU A 79 14.18 -132.51 126.51
C GLU A 79 14.87 -133.60 127.36
N THR A 80 15.04 -133.56 128.69
CA THR A 80 14.96 -132.51 129.73
C THR A 80 16.00 -132.85 130.84
N HIS A 81 16.24 -131.98 131.84
CA HIS A 81 17.34 -132.16 132.81
C HIS A 81 17.01 -132.94 134.10
N LYS A 82 17.80 -133.98 134.44
CA LYS A 82 18.47 -134.22 135.75
C LYS A 82 19.34 -135.52 135.76
N HIS A 83 20.19 -135.69 136.79
CA HIS A 83 21.25 -136.72 136.91
C HIS A 83 20.76 -138.16 137.27
N GLY A 84 21.53 -139.19 136.86
CA GLY A 84 21.87 -140.31 137.78
C GLY A 84 21.67 -141.80 137.38
N ALA A 85 22.59 -142.35 136.56
CA ALA A 85 23.14 -143.74 136.59
C ALA A 85 22.30 -145.04 136.33
N ALA A 86 23.01 -146.02 135.71
CA ALA A 86 22.88 -147.50 135.72
C ALA A 86 22.09 -148.28 134.61
N GLU A 87 22.87 -148.98 133.76
CA GLU A 87 22.71 -150.29 133.05
C GLU A 87 21.49 -150.63 132.13
N GLY A 88 21.73 -151.27 130.95
CA GLY A 88 20.63 -151.83 130.11
C GLY A 88 20.77 -152.26 128.62
N LYS A 89 21.95 -152.28 127.97
CA LYS A 89 22.33 -153.01 126.70
C LYS A 89 21.33 -153.31 125.51
N ASN A 90 21.72 -152.85 124.30
CA ASN A 90 21.90 -153.59 123.00
C ASN A 90 20.75 -153.93 121.97
N LEU A 91 20.77 -153.33 120.74
CA LEU A 91 21.10 -153.94 119.38
C LEU A 91 20.56 -153.21 118.09
N LEU A 92 21.47 -152.90 117.14
CA LEU A 92 21.42 -152.89 115.62
C LEU A 92 20.61 -151.90 114.71
N LEU A 93 21.38 -150.98 114.06
CA LEU A 93 21.50 -150.56 112.62
C LEU A 93 20.35 -150.04 111.67
N GLY A 94 20.54 -148.79 111.15
CA GLY A 94 20.75 -148.51 109.70
C GLY A 94 19.76 -147.66 108.84
N CYS A 95 20.12 -146.43 108.41
CA CYS A 95 19.67 -145.74 107.16
C CYS A 95 20.41 -144.38 106.90
N GLN A 96 20.42 -143.87 105.65
CA GLN A 96 21.16 -142.67 105.18
C GLN A 96 20.24 -141.54 104.65
N ALA A 97 20.68 -140.27 104.72
CA ALA A 97 19.87 -139.08 104.39
C ALA A 97 20.46 -138.14 103.30
N GLY A 98 21.61 -138.47 102.69
CA GLY A 98 22.34 -137.54 101.81
C GLY A 98 21.76 -137.35 100.39
N ASP A 99 21.08 -138.36 99.86
CA ASP A 99 20.84 -138.47 98.40
C ASP A 99 19.78 -137.50 97.84
N TYR A 100 18.89 -136.97 98.69
CA TYR A 100 17.77 -136.12 98.24
C TYR A 100 18.17 -134.67 97.90
N SER A 101 19.24 -134.16 98.53
CA SER A 101 19.74 -132.78 98.34
C SER A 101 20.39 -132.59 96.95
N GLU A 102 21.21 -133.54 96.52
CA GLU A 102 21.83 -133.53 95.18
C GLU A 102 20.79 -133.63 94.06
N GLY A 103 19.71 -134.41 94.26
CA GLY A 103 18.60 -134.52 93.32
C GLY A 103 17.93 -133.17 93.02
N ALA A 104 17.74 -132.31 94.03
CA ALA A 104 17.12 -130.99 93.85
C ALA A 104 18.00 -130.02 93.04
N LYS A 105 19.33 -130.02 93.27
CA LYS A 105 20.29 -129.21 92.49
C LYS A 105 20.28 -129.62 91.01
N HIS A 106 20.26 -130.93 90.74
CA HIS A 106 20.23 -131.45 89.38
C HIS A 106 18.96 -131.01 88.63
N VAL A 107 17.79 -131.05 89.28
CA VAL A 107 16.52 -130.56 88.71
C VAL A 107 16.60 -129.06 88.36
N LEU A 108 17.18 -128.22 89.22
CA LEU A 108 17.36 -126.79 88.95
C LEU A 108 18.29 -126.51 87.75
N SER A 109 19.38 -127.27 87.60
CA SER A 109 20.29 -127.15 86.45
C SER A 109 19.56 -127.39 85.12
N VAL A 110 18.74 -128.45 85.06
CA VAL A 110 17.95 -128.78 83.86
C VAL A 110 16.88 -127.71 83.55
N ILE A 111 16.30 -127.06 84.56
CA ILE A 111 15.39 -125.92 84.34
C ILE A 111 16.14 -124.74 83.71
N HIS A 112 17.33 -124.39 84.21
CA HIS A 112 18.14 -123.30 83.64
C HIS A 112 18.57 -123.57 82.20
N GLU A 113 18.96 -124.81 81.89
CA GLU A 113 19.26 -125.24 80.52
C GLU A 113 18.05 -125.06 79.60
N ILE A 114 16.87 -125.54 80.02
CA ILE A 114 15.62 -125.42 79.26
C ILE A 114 15.18 -123.96 79.08
N LEU A 115 15.37 -123.11 80.09
CA LEU A 115 15.05 -121.68 80.03
C LEU A 115 16.02 -120.91 79.11
N GLY A 116 17.31 -121.26 79.12
CA GLY A 116 18.30 -120.75 78.17
C GLY A 116 17.97 -121.13 76.72
N GLN A 117 17.64 -122.40 76.48
CA GLN A 117 17.20 -122.87 75.16
C GLN A 117 15.87 -122.21 74.72
N HIS A 118 14.91 -122.00 75.64
CA HIS A 118 13.65 -121.32 75.34
C HIS A 118 13.88 -119.88 74.88
N ARG A 119 14.70 -119.09 75.60
CA ARG A 119 15.04 -117.71 75.19
C ARG A 119 15.79 -117.64 73.87
N ALA A 120 16.70 -118.59 73.61
CA ALA A 120 17.41 -118.67 72.34
C ALA A 120 16.46 -118.99 71.17
N LEU A 121 15.50 -119.89 71.39
CA LEU A 121 14.44 -120.20 70.41
C LEU A 121 13.47 -119.04 70.20
N GLU A 122 13.06 -118.35 71.27
CA GLU A 122 12.18 -117.16 71.23
C GLU A 122 12.84 -116.02 70.45
N SER A 123 14.14 -115.76 70.68
CA SER A 123 14.92 -114.79 69.90
C SER A 123 14.96 -115.15 68.41
N LYS A 124 15.30 -116.41 68.06
CA LYS A 124 15.26 -116.89 66.66
C LYS A 124 13.86 -116.76 66.05
N TRP A 125 12.82 -117.12 66.80
CA TRP A 125 11.43 -117.01 66.38
C TRP A 125 11.03 -115.56 66.11
N HIS A 126 11.40 -114.63 66.99
CA HIS A 126 11.07 -113.22 66.84
C HIS A 126 11.77 -112.60 65.62
N THR A 127 13.06 -112.90 65.41
CA THR A 127 13.80 -112.51 64.20
C THR A 127 13.14 -113.03 62.92
N LYS A 128 12.62 -114.27 62.94
CA LYS A 128 11.90 -114.83 61.79
C LYS A 128 10.49 -114.22 61.61
N LYS A 129 9.77 -113.94 62.70
CA LYS A 129 8.46 -113.27 62.65
C LYS A 129 8.59 -111.88 62.01
N LEU A 130 9.57 -111.10 62.46
CA LEU A 130 9.82 -109.75 61.98
C LEU A 130 10.08 -109.74 60.46
N LYS A 131 10.99 -110.60 59.98
CA LYS A 131 11.30 -110.78 58.56
C LYS A 131 10.13 -111.23 57.69
N LEU A 132 9.21 -112.03 58.24
CA LEU A 132 8.02 -112.45 57.50
C LEU A 132 7.01 -111.31 57.34
N HIS A 133 6.71 -110.56 58.41
CA HIS A 133 5.82 -109.41 58.33
C HIS A 133 6.41 -108.27 57.47
N GLN A 134 7.72 -108.04 57.53
CA GLN A 134 8.42 -107.10 56.66
C GLN A 134 8.32 -107.51 55.18
N ARG A 135 8.55 -108.80 54.85
CA ARG A 135 8.42 -109.26 53.47
C ARG A 135 6.97 -109.22 52.97
N LEU A 136 5.99 -109.44 53.85
CA LEU A 136 4.58 -109.23 53.56
C LEU A 136 4.28 -107.74 53.27
N ALA A 137 4.75 -106.82 54.11
CA ALA A 137 4.56 -105.37 53.92
C ALA A 137 5.20 -104.88 52.60
N LEU A 138 6.43 -105.33 52.29
CA LEU A 138 7.09 -105.05 51.01
C LEU A 138 6.31 -105.58 49.81
N ARG A 139 5.64 -106.74 49.95
CA ARG A 139 4.83 -107.33 48.88
C ARG A 139 3.49 -106.62 48.68
N LEU A 140 2.85 -106.19 49.76
CA LEU A 140 1.64 -105.36 49.70
C LEU A 140 1.96 -103.99 49.07
N PHE A 141 3.03 -103.33 49.49
CA PHE A 141 3.54 -102.11 48.86
C PHE A 141 3.78 -102.30 47.35
N GLN A 142 4.48 -103.37 46.94
CA GLN A 142 4.73 -103.67 45.52
C GLN A 142 3.42 -103.87 44.73
N GLU A 143 2.40 -104.50 45.31
CA GLU A 143 1.11 -104.72 44.64
C GLU A 143 0.23 -103.44 44.59
N ASP A 144 0.29 -102.59 45.61
CA ASP A 144 -0.42 -101.30 45.61
C ASP A 144 0.23 -100.30 44.64
N VAL A 145 1.57 -100.26 44.55
CA VAL A 145 2.29 -99.53 43.50
C VAL A 145 1.88 -100.05 42.12
N ARG A 146 1.82 -101.39 41.95
CA ARG A 146 1.39 -102.01 40.68
C ARG A 146 -0.05 -101.62 40.32
N GLN A 147 -0.97 -101.47 41.28
CA GLN A 147 -2.33 -100.98 41.03
C GLN A 147 -2.36 -99.53 40.55
N VAL A 148 -1.50 -98.65 41.10
CA VAL A 148 -1.38 -97.26 40.64
C VAL A 148 -0.80 -97.19 39.22
N LEU A 149 0.26 -97.96 38.93
CA LEU A 149 0.85 -98.05 37.59
C LEU A 149 -0.14 -98.64 36.57
N ASP A 150 -0.87 -99.70 36.93
CA ASP A 150 -1.96 -100.28 36.12
C ASP A 150 -3.02 -99.21 35.79
N TRP A 151 -3.37 -98.35 36.75
CA TRP A 151 -4.35 -97.28 36.52
C TRP A 151 -3.81 -96.19 35.58
N LEU A 152 -2.54 -95.79 35.74
CA LEU A 152 -1.88 -94.85 34.83
C LEU A 152 -1.91 -95.39 33.40
N GLU A 153 -1.46 -96.63 33.19
CA GLU A 153 -1.40 -97.24 31.85
C GLU A 153 -2.80 -97.44 31.22
N LYS A 154 -3.77 -97.98 31.99
CA LYS A 154 -5.07 -98.42 31.45
C LYS A 154 -6.13 -97.32 31.41
N HIS A 155 -6.00 -96.28 32.23
CA HIS A 155 -6.96 -95.17 32.31
C HIS A 155 -6.33 -93.82 32.00
N GLY A 156 -5.21 -93.46 32.65
CA GLY A 156 -4.58 -92.15 32.48
C GLY A 156 -4.03 -91.91 31.07
N GLU A 157 -3.08 -92.74 30.64
CA GLU A 157 -2.48 -92.69 29.30
C GLU A 157 -3.51 -92.85 28.19
N VAL A 158 -4.52 -93.70 28.41
CA VAL A 158 -5.62 -93.91 27.47
C VAL A 158 -6.49 -92.66 27.33
N PHE A 159 -6.70 -91.89 28.41
CA PHE A 159 -7.43 -90.62 28.35
C PHE A 159 -6.66 -89.57 27.53
N LEU A 160 -5.37 -89.36 27.82
CA LEU A 160 -4.52 -88.41 27.09
C LEU A 160 -4.43 -88.78 25.60
N ARG A 161 -4.16 -90.05 25.28
CA ARG A 161 -4.03 -90.54 23.89
C ARG A 161 -5.33 -90.45 23.09
N LYS A 162 -6.50 -90.60 23.72
CA LYS A 162 -7.80 -90.45 23.06
C LYS A 162 -8.23 -88.99 22.88
N ASN A 163 -7.67 -88.07 23.67
CA ASN A 163 -8.01 -86.67 23.64
C ASN A 163 -6.74 -85.81 23.41
N PRO A 164 -6.08 -85.86 22.25
CA PRO A 164 -4.94 -84.99 21.96
C PRO A 164 -5.39 -83.55 21.59
N GLY A 165 -6.51 -83.40 20.88
CA GLY A 165 -6.95 -82.12 20.35
C GLY A 165 -7.42 -81.10 21.39
N ILE A 166 -7.32 -79.82 21.05
CA ILE A 166 -7.81 -78.67 21.83
C ILE A 166 -9.22 -78.23 21.41
N GLY A 167 -9.69 -78.65 20.23
CA GLY A 167 -10.98 -78.25 19.67
C GLY A 167 -10.85 -77.18 18.58
N ARG A 168 -11.85 -77.08 17.71
CA ARG A 168 -11.82 -76.25 16.49
C ARG A 168 -12.52 -74.89 16.61
N ASN A 169 -13.02 -74.56 17.80
CA ASN A 169 -13.72 -73.32 18.13
C ASN A 169 -13.94 -73.23 19.65
N LEU A 170 -14.37 -72.06 20.12
CA LEU A 170 -14.64 -71.77 21.54
C LEU A 170 -15.54 -72.80 22.23
N VAL A 171 -16.64 -73.19 21.57
CA VAL A 171 -17.62 -74.13 22.14
C VAL A 171 -16.97 -75.49 22.37
N ARG A 172 -16.21 -75.99 21.38
CA ARG A 172 -15.53 -77.28 21.49
C ARG A 172 -14.36 -77.24 22.47
N ALA A 173 -13.61 -76.14 22.51
CA ALA A 173 -12.50 -75.94 23.45
C ALA A 173 -13.00 -75.93 24.90
N ARG A 174 -14.06 -75.18 25.23
CA ARG A 174 -14.67 -75.18 26.58
C ARG A 174 -15.23 -76.55 26.98
N VAL A 175 -15.76 -77.34 26.05
CA VAL A 175 -16.20 -78.73 26.34
C VAL A 175 -15.01 -79.63 26.65
N LEU A 176 -13.89 -79.49 25.92
CA LEU A 176 -12.68 -80.28 26.16
C LEU A 176 -11.97 -79.86 27.46
N GLN A 177 -11.94 -78.56 27.77
CA GLN A 177 -11.46 -78.01 29.05
C GLN A 177 -12.22 -78.65 30.23
N LYS A 178 -13.57 -78.57 30.24
CA LYS A 178 -14.39 -79.19 31.30
C LYS A 178 -14.23 -80.71 31.40
N SER A 179 -14.02 -81.39 30.25
CA SER A 179 -13.74 -82.82 30.25
C SER A 179 -12.37 -83.15 30.84
N HIS A 180 -11.39 -82.25 30.69
CA HIS A 180 -10.06 -82.38 31.27
C HIS A 180 -10.08 -82.08 32.77
N GLU A 181 -10.73 -80.99 33.20
CA GLU A 181 -10.98 -80.67 34.62
C GLU A 181 -11.65 -81.85 35.34
N HIS A 182 -12.66 -82.49 34.73
CA HIS A 182 -13.29 -83.67 35.33
C HIS A 182 -12.32 -84.85 35.45
N PHE A 183 -11.48 -85.08 34.44
CA PHE A 183 -10.46 -86.14 34.49
C PHE A 183 -9.38 -85.84 35.54
N GLU A 184 -8.93 -84.60 35.66
CA GLU A 184 -7.93 -84.13 36.63
C GLU A 184 -8.41 -84.35 38.07
N ASN A 185 -9.68 -84.05 38.36
CA ASN A 185 -10.31 -84.38 39.64
C ASN A 185 -10.34 -85.90 39.94
N VAL A 186 -10.44 -86.76 38.92
CA VAL A 186 -10.34 -88.22 39.10
C VAL A 186 -8.88 -88.64 39.34
N ALA A 187 -7.94 -88.08 38.57
CA ALA A 187 -6.50 -88.33 38.69
C ALA A 187 -5.91 -87.88 40.03
N GLN A 188 -6.48 -86.85 40.68
CA GLN A 188 -6.07 -86.39 42.00
C GLN A 188 -6.12 -87.52 43.06
N ASN A 189 -7.06 -88.44 42.96
CA ASN A 189 -7.10 -89.62 43.84
C ASN A 189 -5.86 -90.51 43.64
N THR A 190 -5.44 -90.70 42.38
CA THR A 190 -4.23 -91.45 42.04
C THR A 190 -2.98 -90.75 42.57
N TYR A 191 -2.87 -89.42 42.44
CA TYR A 191 -1.75 -88.64 43.00
C TYR A 191 -1.67 -88.78 44.52
N THR A 192 -2.77 -88.56 45.25
CA THR A 192 -2.79 -88.71 46.72
C THR A 192 -2.58 -90.16 47.19
N ASN A 193 -2.80 -91.15 46.34
CA ASN A 193 -2.46 -92.54 46.63
C ASN A 193 -0.97 -92.80 46.38
N ALA A 194 -0.39 -92.26 45.30
CA ALA A 194 1.04 -92.31 45.04
C ALA A 194 1.84 -91.62 46.14
N GLU A 195 1.46 -90.42 46.59
CA GLU A 195 2.07 -89.70 47.71
C GLU A 195 2.12 -90.56 49.00
N LYS A 196 1.01 -91.22 49.34
CA LYS A 196 0.94 -92.13 50.50
C LYS A 196 1.84 -93.36 50.33
N LEU A 197 1.95 -93.89 49.11
CA LEU A 197 2.81 -95.03 48.82
C LEU A 197 4.30 -94.64 48.86
N LEU A 198 4.66 -93.45 48.37
CA LEU A 198 6.03 -92.92 48.48
C LEU A 198 6.41 -92.68 49.96
N ALA A 199 5.52 -92.09 50.76
CA ALA A 199 5.72 -91.95 52.21
C ALA A 199 5.86 -93.32 52.92
N ALA A 200 5.02 -94.31 52.55
CA ALA A 200 5.14 -95.67 53.06
C ALA A 200 6.44 -96.36 52.61
N ALA A 201 6.96 -96.05 51.41
CA ALA A 201 8.24 -96.54 50.94
C ALA A 201 9.41 -95.98 51.78
N GLU A 202 9.38 -94.68 52.11
CA GLU A 202 10.36 -94.07 53.01
C GLU A 202 10.36 -94.74 54.39
N GLU A 203 9.19 -94.93 55.00
CA GLU A 203 9.07 -95.62 56.29
C GLU A 203 9.59 -97.07 56.22
N LEU A 204 9.22 -97.82 55.17
CA LEU A 204 9.68 -99.19 54.96
C LEU A 204 11.20 -99.28 54.75
N ALA A 205 11.80 -98.35 54.02
CA ALA A 205 13.25 -98.29 53.79
C ALA A 205 14.02 -97.96 55.07
N GLN A 206 13.49 -97.06 55.92
CA GLN A 206 14.11 -96.69 57.19
C GLN A 206 14.16 -97.83 58.23
N THR A 207 13.37 -98.90 58.06
CA THR A 207 13.39 -100.06 58.99
C THR A 207 14.70 -100.86 58.98
N GLY A 208 15.54 -100.73 57.95
CA GLY A 208 16.90 -101.30 57.90
C GLY A 208 17.02 -102.82 57.74
N GLU A 209 15.92 -103.57 57.75
CA GLU A 209 15.92 -105.05 57.58
C GLU A 209 15.34 -105.55 56.24
N CYS A 210 14.72 -104.66 55.47
CA CYS A 210 14.37 -104.88 54.06
C CYS A 210 15.52 -104.49 53.13
N ASN A 211 15.50 -104.98 51.88
CA ASN A 211 16.42 -104.46 50.86
C ASN A 211 15.98 -103.05 50.45
N ALA A 212 16.66 -102.03 50.98
CA ALA A 212 16.35 -100.63 50.71
C ALA A 212 16.43 -100.29 49.22
N ASP A 213 17.39 -100.87 48.48
CA ASP A 213 17.57 -100.63 47.04
C ASP A 213 16.35 -101.13 46.22
N GLU A 214 15.73 -102.26 46.63
CA GLU A 214 14.49 -102.77 46.03
C GLU A 214 13.28 -101.85 46.29
N ILE A 215 13.22 -101.20 47.47
CA ILE A 215 12.13 -100.29 47.83
C ILE A 215 12.31 -98.96 47.09
N CYS A 216 13.51 -98.38 47.15
CA CYS A 216 13.84 -97.12 46.48
C CYS A 216 13.69 -97.23 44.96
N GLY A 217 14.08 -98.34 44.33
CA GLY A 217 13.89 -98.52 42.89
C GLY A 217 12.42 -98.58 42.46
N VAL A 218 11.56 -99.21 43.24
CA VAL A 218 10.10 -99.26 42.97
C VAL A 218 9.42 -97.92 43.27
N ALA A 219 9.87 -97.21 44.31
CA ALA A 219 9.41 -95.85 44.61
C ALA A 219 9.82 -94.85 43.52
N GLN A 220 11.05 -94.92 43.04
CA GLN A 220 11.56 -94.07 41.95
C GLN A 220 10.80 -94.31 40.64
N ASP A 221 10.54 -95.55 40.24
CA ASP A 221 9.72 -95.83 39.05
C ASP A 221 8.29 -95.27 39.22
N LEU A 222 7.67 -95.42 40.40
CA LEU A 222 6.38 -94.77 40.66
C LEU A 222 6.45 -93.23 40.57
N GLU A 223 7.47 -92.62 41.16
CA GLU A 223 7.68 -91.17 41.18
C GLU A 223 7.94 -90.62 39.77
N ASP A 224 8.80 -91.26 38.99
CA ASP A 224 9.09 -90.91 37.59
C ASP A 224 7.85 -91.02 36.72
N GLN A 225 7.07 -92.10 36.83
CA GLN A 225 5.84 -92.30 36.05
C GLN A 225 4.75 -91.30 36.46
N ILE A 226 4.55 -91.06 37.75
CA ILE A 226 3.57 -90.08 38.27
C ILE A 226 3.96 -88.66 37.84
N THR A 227 5.24 -88.29 37.93
CA THR A 227 5.73 -86.96 37.54
C THR A 227 5.64 -86.76 36.02
N SER A 228 6.02 -87.76 35.23
CA SER A 228 5.85 -87.77 33.77
C SER A 228 4.37 -87.69 33.34
N PHE A 229 3.47 -88.33 34.09
CA PHE A 229 2.04 -88.26 33.82
C PHE A 229 1.45 -86.88 34.22
N ALA A 230 1.76 -86.40 35.42
CA ALA A 230 1.27 -85.13 35.95
C ALA A 230 1.72 -83.94 35.09
N THR A 231 2.98 -83.91 34.64
CA THR A 231 3.47 -82.88 33.72
C THR A 231 2.70 -82.87 32.39
N ARG A 232 2.34 -84.03 31.84
CA ARG A 232 1.53 -84.12 30.61
C ARG A 232 0.05 -83.77 30.82
N VAL A 233 -0.51 -84.06 32.00
CA VAL A 233 -1.87 -83.59 32.38
C VAL A 233 -1.89 -82.06 32.55
N GLU A 234 -0.83 -81.48 33.09
CA GLU A 234 -0.68 -80.02 33.28
C GLU A 234 -0.43 -79.29 31.96
N GLN A 235 0.48 -79.77 31.10
CA GLN A 235 0.62 -79.30 29.70
C GLN A 235 -0.74 -79.37 28.98
N ARG A 236 -1.41 -80.51 29.12
CA ARG A 236 -2.86 -80.73 28.95
C ARG A 236 -3.72 -79.47 29.19
N ARG A 237 -3.76 -79.10 30.48
CA ARG A 237 -4.59 -78.04 31.05
C ARG A 237 -4.21 -76.67 30.48
N GLN A 238 -2.92 -76.39 30.34
CA GLN A 238 -2.38 -75.14 29.81
C GLN A 238 -2.78 -74.91 28.33
N LEU A 239 -2.66 -75.93 27.47
CA LEU A 239 -3.07 -75.86 26.06
C LEU A 239 -4.56 -75.57 25.89
N LEU A 240 -5.41 -76.25 26.69
CA LEU A 240 -6.85 -76.03 26.67
C LEU A 240 -7.22 -74.64 27.20
N GLN A 241 -6.47 -74.12 28.18
CA GLN A 241 -6.62 -72.76 28.68
C GLN A 241 -6.25 -71.73 27.61
N LEU A 242 -5.09 -71.87 26.95
CA LEU A 242 -4.68 -71.00 25.83
C LEU A 242 -5.71 -71.03 24.68
N ALA A 243 -6.20 -72.22 24.31
CA ALA A 243 -7.22 -72.37 23.28
C ALA A 243 -8.55 -71.68 23.65
N VAL A 244 -8.98 -71.76 24.91
CA VAL A 244 -10.21 -71.09 25.36
C VAL A 244 -10.05 -69.58 25.45
N ILE A 245 -8.87 -69.07 25.80
CA ILE A 245 -8.56 -67.63 25.79
C ILE A 245 -8.59 -67.13 24.33
N PHE A 246 -7.76 -67.70 23.46
CA PHE A 246 -7.68 -67.34 22.04
C PHE A 246 -9.04 -67.35 21.34
N PHE A 247 -9.80 -68.45 21.43
CA PHE A 247 -11.13 -68.52 20.81
C PHE A 247 -12.21 -67.67 21.52
N THR A 248 -11.95 -67.14 22.72
CA THR A 248 -12.84 -66.13 23.34
C THR A 248 -12.55 -64.77 22.73
N HIS A 249 -11.28 -64.35 22.70
CA HIS A 249 -10.86 -63.07 22.13
C HIS A 249 -11.14 -62.97 20.63
N ASP A 250 -10.86 -64.02 19.83
CA ASP A 250 -11.24 -64.13 18.41
C ASP A 250 -12.73 -63.83 18.18
N LYS A 251 -13.61 -64.37 19.03
CA LYS A 251 -15.05 -64.16 18.92
C LYS A 251 -15.46 -62.73 19.29
N GLU A 252 -14.93 -62.19 20.38
CA GLU A 252 -15.24 -60.85 20.87
C GLU A 252 -14.74 -59.78 19.88
N LEU A 253 -13.50 -59.95 19.40
CA LEU A 253 -12.89 -59.14 18.36
C LEU A 253 -13.66 -59.23 17.03
N SER A 254 -14.12 -60.41 16.64
CA SER A 254 -14.96 -60.59 15.43
C SER A 254 -16.28 -59.82 15.52
N SER A 255 -16.99 -59.86 16.66
CA SER A 255 -18.20 -59.04 16.84
C SER A 255 -17.90 -57.54 16.79
N TRP A 256 -16.80 -57.11 17.40
CA TRP A 256 -16.40 -55.71 17.41
C TRP A 256 -15.97 -55.22 16.01
N PHE A 257 -15.33 -56.07 15.20
CA PHE A 257 -15.01 -55.79 13.81
C PHE A 257 -16.27 -55.60 12.94
N GLU A 258 -17.36 -56.32 13.20
CA GLU A 258 -18.63 -56.13 12.48
C GLU A 258 -19.27 -54.77 12.81
N GLU A 259 -19.30 -54.40 14.10
CA GLU A 259 -19.78 -53.08 14.56
C GLU A 259 -18.92 -51.94 13.98
N LEU A 260 -17.60 -52.05 14.10
CA LEU A 260 -16.64 -51.07 13.61
C LEU A 260 -16.71 -50.91 12.08
N ARG A 261 -16.88 -52.01 11.32
CA ARG A 261 -17.10 -51.91 9.86
C ARG A 261 -18.30 -51.02 9.54
N ALA A 262 -19.41 -51.13 10.29
CA ALA A 262 -20.57 -50.27 10.07
C ALA A 262 -20.28 -48.79 10.40
N GLU A 263 -19.50 -48.51 11.46
CA GLU A 263 -19.07 -47.15 11.82
C GLU A 263 -18.11 -46.54 10.78
N LEU A 264 -17.18 -47.32 10.22
CA LEU A 264 -16.22 -46.83 9.22
C LEU A 264 -16.85 -46.45 7.88
N HIS A 265 -18.03 -46.98 7.56
CA HIS A 265 -18.83 -46.58 6.38
C HIS A 265 -19.75 -45.36 6.66
N SER A 266 -19.66 -44.75 7.83
CA SER A 266 -20.47 -43.58 8.21
C SER A 266 -19.99 -42.30 7.55
N ASN A 267 -20.87 -41.66 6.75
CA ASN A 267 -20.61 -40.34 6.17
C ASN A 267 -20.87 -39.17 7.16
N LYS A 268 -20.75 -39.38 8.48
CA LYS A 268 -20.84 -38.27 9.44
C LYS A 268 -19.62 -37.35 9.30
N VAL A 269 -19.88 -36.05 9.24
CA VAL A 269 -18.89 -34.98 9.07
C VAL A 269 -19.07 -34.00 10.23
N ALA A 270 -17.99 -33.43 10.74
CA ALA A 270 -18.05 -32.42 11.79
C ALA A 270 -18.46 -31.05 11.23
N ASP A 271 -19.07 -30.22 12.07
CA ASP A 271 -19.59 -28.88 11.75
C ASP A 271 -18.64 -27.74 12.18
N SER A 272 -17.76 -27.98 13.16
CA SER A 272 -16.69 -27.05 13.58
C SER A 272 -15.28 -27.67 13.45
N VAL A 273 -14.24 -26.82 13.59
CA VAL A 273 -12.84 -27.26 13.62
C VAL A 273 -12.58 -28.14 14.84
N GLU A 274 -13.01 -27.71 16.02
CA GLU A 274 -12.83 -28.40 17.29
C GLU A 274 -13.55 -29.75 17.30
N ALA A 275 -14.74 -29.82 16.70
CA ALA A 275 -15.47 -31.06 16.51
C ALA A 275 -14.77 -32.02 15.54
N ALA A 276 -14.12 -31.50 14.48
CA ALA A 276 -13.35 -32.30 13.53
C ALA A 276 -12.06 -32.86 14.17
N GLU A 277 -11.34 -32.04 14.95
CA GLU A 277 -10.13 -32.43 15.69
C GLU A 277 -10.46 -33.51 16.74
N GLN A 278 -11.49 -33.31 17.56
CA GLN A 278 -11.93 -34.29 18.56
C GLN A 278 -12.34 -35.61 17.92
N LEU A 279 -13.01 -35.57 16.77
CA LEU A 279 -13.46 -36.77 16.07
C LEU A 279 -12.29 -37.53 15.40
N LEU A 280 -11.26 -36.82 14.93
CA LEU A 280 -9.99 -37.42 14.48
C LEU A 280 -9.20 -38.05 15.63
N GLU A 281 -9.15 -37.41 16.80
CA GLU A 281 -8.49 -37.94 18.00
C GLU A 281 -9.18 -39.23 18.48
N GLN A 282 -10.51 -39.18 18.66
CA GLN A 282 -11.32 -40.35 19.04
C GLN A 282 -11.18 -41.51 18.04
N PHE A 283 -11.24 -41.21 16.73
CA PHE A 283 -11.03 -42.18 15.67
C PHE A 283 -9.63 -42.82 15.74
N THR A 284 -8.58 -42.03 15.99
CA THR A 284 -7.21 -42.53 16.09
C THR A 284 -7.03 -43.41 17.33
N GLN A 285 -7.59 -43.01 18.47
CA GLN A 285 -7.58 -43.81 19.70
C GLN A 285 -8.36 -45.12 19.54
N GLN A 286 -9.53 -45.10 18.88
CA GLN A 286 -10.33 -46.28 18.58
C GLN A 286 -9.52 -47.25 17.69
N ARG A 287 -8.94 -46.74 16.59
CA ARG A 287 -8.07 -47.51 15.68
C ARG A 287 -6.93 -48.21 16.44
N ASP A 288 -6.16 -47.46 17.23
CA ASP A 288 -4.97 -47.98 17.90
C ASP A 288 -5.35 -49.05 18.93
N SER A 289 -6.40 -48.81 19.73
CA SER A 289 -6.95 -49.81 20.65
C SER A 289 -7.42 -51.09 19.95
N THR A 290 -8.00 -50.97 18.73
CA THR A 290 -8.42 -52.12 17.93
C THR A 290 -7.24 -52.90 17.35
N ILE A 291 -6.20 -52.20 16.87
CA ILE A 291 -4.99 -52.83 16.35
C ILE A 291 -4.25 -53.58 17.46
N ASP A 292 -4.10 -52.99 18.64
CA ASP A 292 -3.45 -53.63 19.80
C ASP A 292 -4.19 -54.91 20.23
N ALA A 293 -5.53 -54.86 20.31
CA ALA A 293 -6.35 -56.03 20.62
C ALA A 293 -6.21 -57.15 19.55
N ALA A 294 -6.17 -56.77 18.27
CA ALA A 294 -5.96 -57.71 17.16
C ALA A 294 -4.56 -58.34 17.19
N VAL A 295 -3.51 -57.55 17.47
CA VAL A 295 -2.13 -58.04 17.58
C VAL A 295 -1.97 -58.97 18.79
N SER A 296 -2.59 -58.65 19.95
CA SER A 296 -2.60 -59.55 21.11
C SER A 296 -3.28 -60.89 20.78
N THR A 297 -4.46 -60.85 20.17
CA THR A 297 -5.22 -62.07 19.80
C THR A 297 -4.46 -62.93 18.77
N ILE A 298 -3.77 -62.30 17.81
CA ILE A 298 -2.89 -63.02 16.86
C ILE A 298 -1.72 -63.68 17.58
N SER A 299 -1.03 -62.95 18.48
CA SER A 299 0.09 -63.48 19.28
C SER A 299 -0.31 -64.64 20.19
N GLU A 300 -1.52 -64.60 20.78
CA GLU A 300 -2.10 -65.71 21.54
C GLU A 300 -2.29 -66.97 20.67
N GLY A 301 -2.79 -66.80 19.44
CA GLY A 301 -2.95 -67.91 18.51
C GLY A 301 -1.61 -68.45 17.96
N GLU A 302 -0.63 -67.57 17.70
CA GLU A 302 0.74 -67.97 17.31
C GLU A 302 1.41 -68.77 18.42
N THR A 303 1.26 -68.33 19.67
CA THR A 303 1.74 -69.06 20.87
C THR A 303 1.07 -70.42 20.99
N LEU A 304 -0.24 -70.50 20.76
CA LEU A 304 -0.99 -71.75 20.73
C LEU A 304 -0.53 -72.70 19.62
N LEU A 305 -0.17 -72.19 18.43
CA LEU A 305 0.42 -73.01 17.35
C LEU A 305 1.84 -73.49 17.66
N GLU A 306 2.64 -72.71 18.39
CA GLU A 306 3.97 -73.13 18.85
C GLU A 306 3.86 -74.25 19.90
N GLU A 307 2.95 -74.12 20.86
CA GLU A 307 2.69 -75.16 21.86
C GLU A 307 2.06 -76.43 21.28
N LEU A 308 1.26 -76.32 20.21
CA LEU A 308 0.84 -77.51 19.45
C LEU A 308 2.03 -78.17 18.72
N ARG A 309 2.94 -77.37 18.13
CA ARG A 309 4.15 -77.90 17.46
C ARG A 309 5.12 -78.56 18.44
N SER A 310 5.26 -78.05 19.67
CA SER A 310 6.13 -78.64 20.70
C SER A 310 5.72 -80.08 21.05
N LEU A 311 4.43 -80.40 20.92
CA LEU A 311 3.84 -81.74 21.12
C LEU A 311 3.88 -82.64 19.87
N GLY A 312 4.46 -82.15 18.77
CA GLY A 312 4.47 -82.85 17.47
C GLY A 312 3.17 -82.77 16.68
N MET A 313 2.24 -81.88 17.04
CA MET A 313 1.02 -81.62 16.27
C MET A 313 1.29 -80.54 15.21
N ASN A 314 1.08 -80.87 13.94
CA ASN A 314 1.14 -79.96 12.81
C ASN A 314 0.00 -80.27 11.82
N ALA A 315 -0.07 -79.56 10.70
CA ALA A 315 -1.13 -79.70 9.70
C ALA A 315 -1.27 -81.13 9.11
N GLU A 316 -0.21 -81.94 9.09
CA GLU A 316 -0.23 -83.31 8.57
C GLU A 316 -0.40 -84.38 9.68
N THR A 317 0.11 -84.12 10.89
CA THR A 317 0.09 -85.08 12.01
C THR A 317 -1.15 -84.97 12.90
N ASP A 318 -1.86 -83.83 12.89
CA ASP A 318 -3.05 -83.62 13.73
C ASP A 318 -4.33 -84.25 13.15
N ALA A 319 -4.59 -85.50 13.54
CA ALA A 319 -5.84 -86.21 13.24
C ALA A 319 -7.12 -85.54 13.77
N THR A 320 -7.03 -84.55 14.67
CA THR A 320 -8.20 -83.83 15.22
C THR A 320 -8.57 -82.59 14.40
N GLY A 321 -7.66 -82.07 13.59
CA GLY A 321 -7.84 -80.81 12.84
C GLY A 321 -8.00 -79.59 13.76
N SER A 322 -7.38 -79.61 14.94
CA SER A 322 -7.26 -78.45 15.84
C SER A 322 -6.20 -77.46 15.34
N TYR A 323 -5.05 -77.95 14.88
CA TYR A 323 -3.96 -77.12 14.33
C TYR A 323 -4.45 -76.26 13.16
N VAL A 324 -5.01 -76.92 12.13
CA VAL A 324 -5.59 -76.27 10.95
C VAL A 324 -6.74 -75.33 11.29
N ALA A 325 -7.47 -75.57 12.39
CA ALA A 325 -8.53 -74.66 12.83
C ALA A 325 -7.97 -73.37 13.42
N VAL A 326 -6.92 -73.44 14.27
CA VAL A 326 -6.24 -72.25 14.83
C VAL A 326 -5.55 -71.45 13.71
N GLU A 327 -4.84 -72.14 12.82
CA GLU A 327 -4.19 -71.57 11.63
C GLU A 327 -5.21 -70.84 10.73
N GLY A 328 -6.34 -71.50 10.41
CA GLY A 328 -7.41 -70.88 9.62
C GLY A 328 -8.08 -69.68 10.30
N THR A 329 -8.21 -69.66 11.64
CA THR A 329 -8.68 -68.46 12.36
C THR A 329 -7.64 -67.34 12.36
N LEU A 330 -6.35 -67.62 12.47
CA LEU A 330 -5.30 -66.61 12.36
C LEU A 330 -5.25 -65.99 10.96
N GLU A 331 -5.40 -66.79 9.91
CA GLU A 331 -5.54 -66.27 8.54
C GLU A 331 -6.80 -65.38 8.41
N ALA A 332 -7.91 -65.75 9.02
CA ALA A 332 -9.14 -64.97 9.01
C ALA A 332 -8.97 -63.62 9.73
N LEU A 333 -8.46 -63.63 10.96
CA LEU A 333 -8.16 -62.42 11.74
C LEU A 333 -7.16 -61.51 11.02
N THR A 334 -6.12 -62.09 10.43
CA THR A 334 -5.14 -61.33 9.64
C THR A 334 -5.80 -60.68 8.42
N ARG A 335 -6.66 -61.40 7.70
CA ARG A 335 -7.39 -60.87 6.55
C ARG A 335 -8.34 -59.74 6.94
N THR A 336 -9.15 -59.91 7.99
CA THR A 336 -10.06 -58.86 8.47
C THR A 336 -9.31 -57.64 9.00
N ARG A 337 -8.13 -57.81 9.60
CA ARG A 337 -7.27 -56.67 10.01
C ARG A 337 -6.82 -55.84 8.81
N HIS A 338 -6.32 -56.46 7.74
CA HIS A 338 -5.91 -55.76 6.52
C HIS A 338 -7.10 -55.06 5.82
N GLU A 339 -8.30 -55.65 5.85
CA GLU A 339 -9.51 -55.01 5.35
C GLU A 339 -9.89 -53.76 6.18
N LEU A 340 -9.76 -53.83 7.51
CA LEU A 340 -9.97 -52.69 8.40
C LEU A 340 -8.89 -51.61 8.23
N GLU A 341 -7.63 -51.97 8.02
CA GLU A 341 -6.54 -51.03 7.68
C GLU A 341 -6.88 -50.22 6.41
N ALA A 342 -7.45 -50.86 5.38
CA ALA A 342 -7.94 -50.16 4.19
C ALA A 342 -9.10 -49.21 4.51
N LEU A 343 -10.13 -49.66 5.26
CA LEU A 343 -11.27 -48.84 5.65
C LEU A 343 -10.87 -47.65 6.55
N TRP A 344 -9.97 -47.87 7.52
CA TRP A 344 -9.41 -46.81 8.36
C TRP A 344 -8.62 -45.79 7.53
N SER A 345 -7.85 -46.21 6.52
CA SER A 345 -7.12 -45.25 5.67
C SER A 345 -8.05 -44.36 4.84
N ASN A 346 -9.14 -44.93 4.28
CA ASN A 346 -10.16 -44.15 3.58
C ASN A 346 -10.89 -43.20 4.53
N ARG A 347 -11.36 -43.71 5.67
CA ARG A 347 -12.10 -42.92 6.65
C ARG A 347 -11.24 -41.81 7.25
N LYS A 348 -9.95 -42.06 7.51
CA LYS A 348 -9.00 -41.03 7.92
C LYS A 348 -8.90 -39.91 6.89
N LEU A 349 -8.72 -40.24 5.61
CA LEU A 349 -8.63 -39.23 4.54
C LEU A 349 -9.90 -38.36 4.49
N GLN A 350 -11.09 -38.95 4.65
CA GLN A 350 -12.34 -38.19 4.74
C GLN A 350 -12.35 -37.19 5.91
N LEU A 351 -11.85 -37.61 7.08
CA LEU A 351 -11.80 -36.79 8.29
C LEU A 351 -10.74 -35.68 8.20
N ASP A 352 -9.56 -35.99 7.66
CA ASP A 352 -8.51 -35.00 7.39
C ASP A 352 -9.00 -33.93 6.39
N LEU A 353 -9.72 -34.34 5.33
CA LEU A 353 -10.35 -33.42 4.36
C LEU A 353 -11.46 -32.56 5.00
N CYS A 354 -12.29 -33.14 5.88
CA CYS A 354 -13.27 -32.40 6.68
C CYS A 354 -12.59 -31.33 7.54
N LEU A 355 -11.51 -31.68 8.24
CA LEU A 355 -10.77 -30.72 9.06
C LEU A 355 -10.19 -29.58 8.20
N GLN A 356 -9.59 -29.89 7.05
CA GLN A 356 -9.08 -28.86 6.15
C GLN A 356 -10.18 -27.94 5.61
N LEU A 357 -11.37 -28.46 5.28
CA LEU A 357 -12.52 -27.64 4.94
C LEU A 357 -12.90 -26.70 6.09
N ARG A 358 -13.04 -27.20 7.32
CA ARG A 358 -13.45 -26.38 8.47
C ARG A 358 -12.42 -25.29 8.80
N LEU A 359 -11.14 -25.59 8.65
CA LEU A 359 -10.07 -24.59 8.76
C LEU A 359 -10.18 -23.55 7.64
N PHE A 360 -10.36 -23.96 6.38
CA PHE A 360 -10.54 -23.05 5.26
C PHE A 360 -11.78 -22.15 5.42
N GLU A 361 -12.91 -22.69 5.90
CA GLU A 361 -14.11 -21.90 6.20
C GLU A 361 -13.87 -20.86 7.30
N ARG A 362 -13.22 -21.25 8.41
CA ARG A 362 -12.84 -20.33 9.49
C ARG A 362 -11.93 -19.22 8.98
N ASP A 363 -10.88 -19.59 8.26
CA ASP A 363 -9.86 -18.67 7.76
C ASP A 363 -10.47 -17.72 6.69
N SER A 364 -11.46 -18.18 5.92
CA SER A 364 -12.25 -17.36 4.98
C SER A 364 -13.15 -16.34 5.69
N ILE A 365 -13.77 -16.72 6.81
CA ILE A 365 -14.56 -15.79 7.63
C ILE A 365 -13.65 -14.76 8.30
N GLU A 366 -12.48 -15.17 8.80
CA GLU A 366 -11.48 -14.26 9.36
C GLU A 366 -11.00 -13.25 8.31
N LEU A 367 -10.56 -13.71 7.13
CA LEU A 367 -10.13 -12.83 6.04
C LEU A 367 -11.28 -11.92 5.56
N SER A 368 -12.51 -12.41 5.47
CA SER A 368 -13.68 -11.58 5.16
C SER A 368 -13.91 -10.47 6.20
N SER A 369 -13.54 -10.68 7.47
CA SER A 369 -13.60 -9.63 8.49
C SER A 369 -12.45 -8.61 8.35
N GLN A 370 -11.26 -9.07 7.92
CA GLN A 370 -10.13 -8.20 7.60
C GLN A 370 -10.39 -7.35 6.35
N PHE A 371 -11.09 -7.90 5.34
CA PHE A 371 -11.54 -7.15 4.17
C PHE A 371 -12.39 -5.92 4.53
N GLU A 372 -13.36 -6.04 5.44
CA GLU A 372 -14.16 -4.90 5.88
C GLU A 372 -13.32 -3.82 6.61
N LEU A 373 -12.25 -4.21 7.30
CA LEU A 373 -11.29 -3.28 7.90
C LEU A 373 -10.43 -2.59 6.83
N TRP A 374 -9.83 -3.35 5.91
CA TRP A 374 -9.00 -2.80 4.83
C TRP A 374 -9.81 -1.92 3.89
N MET A 375 -11.03 -2.30 3.49
CA MET A 375 -11.92 -1.43 2.71
C MET A 375 -12.18 -0.10 3.42
N LYS A 376 -12.36 -0.10 4.74
CA LYS A 376 -12.52 1.13 5.53
C LYS A 376 -11.24 1.97 5.58
N GLU A 377 -10.07 1.35 5.75
CA GLU A 377 -8.76 2.01 5.73
C GLU A 377 -8.39 2.56 4.35
N LEU A 378 -8.75 1.88 3.27
CA LEU A 378 -8.55 2.31 1.89
C LEU A 378 -9.47 3.50 1.54
N ASN A 379 -10.73 3.46 1.97
CA ASN A 379 -11.64 4.61 1.83
C ASN A 379 -11.18 5.83 2.65
N GLN A 380 -10.41 5.64 3.72
CA GLN A 380 -9.79 6.72 4.49
C GLN A 380 -8.46 7.15 3.83
N THR A 381 -8.48 8.30 3.13
CA THR A 381 -7.28 8.89 2.51
C THR A 381 -6.82 10.13 3.28
N GLU A 382 -5.76 10.00 4.08
CA GLU A 382 -5.05 11.15 4.66
C GLU A 382 -4.03 11.72 3.67
N LEU A 383 -4.26 12.94 3.21
CA LEU A 383 -3.42 13.65 2.24
C LEU A 383 -2.60 14.74 2.93
N SER A 384 -1.29 14.72 2.72
CA SER A 384 -0.37 15.74 3.26
C SER A 384 0.06 16.73 2.17
N ARG A 385 0.14 18.02 2.52
CA ARG A 385 0.77 19.06 1.68
C ARG A 385 2.29 19.13 1.83
N GLU A 386 2.88 18.30 2.69
CA GLU A 386 4.34 18.16 2.80
C GLU A 386 4.82 16.98 1.95
N LEU A 387 5.72 17.26 0.99
CA LEU A 387 6.23 16.28 0.02
C LEU A 387 6.79 15.00 0.67
N SER A 388 7.62 15.16 1.71
CA SER A 388 8.26 14.07 2.45
C SER A 388 7.25 13.11 3.10
N GLN A 389 6.15 13.65 3.63
CA GLN A 389 5.10 12.87 4.27
C GLN A 389 4.13 12.28 3.24
N ALA A 390 3.88 12.96 2.11
CA ALA A 390 3.11 12.41 1.00
C ALA A 390 3.82 11.19 0.37
N GLU A 391 5.14 11.29 0.14
CA GLU A 391 5.99 10.18 -0.31
C GLU A 391 5.97 9.00 0.69
N ARG A 392 6.08 9.28 2.00
CA ARG A 392 5.94 8.27 3.06
C ARG A 392 4.55 7.60 3.06
N ASN A 393 3.47 8.36 2.87
CA ASN A 393 2.12 7.82 2.84
C ASN A 393 1.94 6.86 1.65
N LEU A 394 2.51 7.16 0.48
CA LEU A 394 2.52 6.24 -0.67
C LEU A 394 3.33 4.97 -0.42
N GLN A 395 4.48 5.08 0.27
CA GLN A 395 5.26 3.90 0.64
C GLN A 395 4.48 2.99 1.61
N LEU A 396 3.92 3.55 2.69
CA LEU A 396 3.12 2.79 3.67
C LEU A 396 1.88 2.14 3.01
N HIS A 397 1.27 2.82 2.04
CA HIS A 397 0.19 2.26 1.23
C HIS A 397 0.66 1.05 0.41
N THR A 398 1.80 1.17 -0.29
CA THR A 398 2.41 0.08 -1.08
C THR A 398 2.72 -1.13 -0.21
N ASP A 399 3.35 -0.92 0.95
CA ASP A 399 3.70 -1.98 1.90
C ASP A 399 2.44 -2.68 2.45
N SER A 400 1.37 -1.91 2.72
CA SER A 400 0.08 -2.43 3.19
C SER A 400 -0.64 -3.26 2.12
N VAL A 401 -0.70 -2.78 0.87
CA VAL A 401 -1.31 -3.53 -0.26
C VAL A 401 -0.59 -4.84 -0.51
N ALA A 402 0.75 -4.86 -0.45
CA ALA A 402 1.53 -6.09 -0.59
C ALA A 402 1.21 -7.10 0.53
N HIS A 403 0.96 -6.64 1.76
CA HIS A 403 0.49 -7.49 2.86
C HIS A 403 -0.92 -8.05 2.59
N MET A 404 -1.86 -7.22 2.12
CA MET A 404 -3.22 -7.66 1.76
C MET A 404 -3.17 -8.76 0.69
N GLN A 405 -2.53 -8.48 -0.45
CA GLN A 405 -2.40 -9.43 -1.56
C GLN A 405 -1.74 -10.74 -1.12
N GLN A 406 -0.71 -10.68 -0.27
CA GLN A 406 -0.04 -11.88 0.24
C GLN A 406 -0.95 -12.73 1.14
N ALA A 407 -1.81 -12.12 1.96
CA ALA A 407 -2.78 -12.83 2.81
C ALA A 407 -3.90 -13.47 1.98
N VAL A 408 -4.43 -12.75 0.98
CA VAL A 408 -5.45 -13.28 0.06
C VAL A 408 -4.91 -14.46 -0.75
N PHE A 409 -3.74 -14.28 -1.36
CA PHE A 409 -3.08 -15.31 -2.17
C PHE A 409 -2.86 -16.62 -1.39
N GLN A 410 -2.40 -16.54 -0.14
CA GLN A 410 -2.19 -17.75 0.69
C GLN A 410 -3.49 -18.53 0.93
N LEU A 411 -4.60 -17.83 1.18
CA LEU A 411 -5.88 -18.48 1.44
C LEU A 411 -6.50 -19.03 0.15
N LEU A 412 -6.46 -18.27 -0.95
CA LEU A 412 -6.92 -18.75 -2.27
C LEU A 412 -6.13 -19.98 -2.72
N GLN A 413 -4.80 -19.96 -2.59
CA GLN A 413 -3.94 -21.10 -2.90
C GLN A 413 -4.35 -22.33 -2.07
N ARG A 414 -4.55 -22.17 -0.76
CA ARG A 414 -4.96 -23.28 0.12
C ARG A 414 -6.33 -23.86 -0.24
N GLY A 415 -7.29 -23.01 -0.65
CA GLY A 415 -8.59 -23.47 -1.13
C GLY A 415 -8.49 -24.22 -2.47
N GLN A 416 -7.66 -23.76 -3.39
CA GLN A 416 -7.39 -24.44 -4.66
C GLN A 416 -6.69 -25.80 -4.46
N GLU A 417 -5.68 -25.85 -3.58
CA GLU A 417 -4.99 -27.10 -3.20
C GLU A 417 -5.97 -28.10 -2.57
N LEU A 418 -6.84 -27.65 -1.65
CA LEU A 418 -7.87 -28.50 -1.04
C LEU A 418 -8.85 -29.06 -2.08
N SER A 419 -9.30 -28.23 -3.02
CA SER A 419 -10.15 -28.64 -4.15
C SER A 419 -9.48 -29.70 -5.02
N GLN A 420 -8.19 -29.51 -5.35
CA GLN A 420 -7.41 -30.46 -6.14
C GLN A 420 -7.19 -31.81 -5.42
N VAL A 421 -7.00 -31.82 -4.10
CA VAL A 421 -6.92 -33.05 -3.30
C VAL A 421 -8.28 -33.75 -3.24
N LEU A 422 -9.39 -33.01 -3.18
CA LEU A 422 -10.74 -33.59 -3.22
C LEU A 422 -11.01 -34.30 -4.57
N GLU A 423 -10.70 -33.63 -5.69
CA GLU A 423 -10.84 -34.19 -7.03
C GLU A 423 -9.98 -35.43 -7.25
N SER A 424 -8.69 -35.38 -6.86
CA SER A 424 -7.74 -36.47 -7.08
C SER A 424 -7.94 -37.67 -6.15
N SER A 425 -8.55 -37.46 -4.97
CA SER A 425 -8.91 -38.55 -4.05
C SER A 425 -10.24 -39.23 -4.38
N GLY A 426 -11.12 -38.58 -5.17
CA GLY A 426 -12.45 -39.09 -5.50
C GLY A 426 -13.41 -39.16 -4.31
N VAL A 427 -13.09 -38.48 -3.21
CA VAL A 427 -13.86 -38.51 -1.96
C VAL A 427 -15.12 -37.65 -2.09
N GLN A 428 -16.30 -38.29 -2.00
CA GLN A 428 -17.58 -37.60 -1.98
C GLN A 428 -18.05 -37.38 -0.53
N LEU A 429 -17.96 -36.12 -0.08
CA LEU A 429 -18.40 -35.68 1.24
C LEU A 429 -19.41 -34.54 1.13
N MET A 430 -20.34 -34.50 2.08
CA MET A 430 -21.25 -33.37 2.28
C MET A 430 -20.61 -32.37 3.24
N ALA A 431 -20.59 -31.09 2.88
CA ALA A 431 -20.19 -30.01 3.79
C ALA A 431 -21.33 -29.70 4.77
N ASP A 432 -22.57 -29.71 4.29
CA ASP A 432 -23.78 -29.54 5.08
C ASP A 432 -24.97 -30.31 4.46
N SER A 433 -26.21 -30.00 4.86
CA SER A 433 -27.42 -30.64 4.31
C SER A 433 -27.77 -30.29 2.85
N GLN A 434 -27.09 -29.30 2.25
CA GLN A 434 -27.39 -28.71 0.94
C GLN A 434 -26.22 -28.80 -0.05
N TYR A 435 -24.98 -28.65 0.44
CA TYR A 435 -23.78 -28.56 -0.39
C TYR A 435 -22.79 -29.70 -0.13
N ASP A 436 -22.21 -30.23 -1.21
CA ASP A 436 -20.99 -31.04 -1.12
C ASP A 436 -19.77 -30.16 -0.84
N VAL A 437 -18.66 -30.80 -0.45
CA VAL A 437 -17.41 -30.11 -0.11
C VAL A 437 -16.85 -29.32 -1.31
N GLN A 438 -16.97 -29.85 -2.53
CA GLN A 438 -16.44 -29.24 -3.75
C GLN A 438 -17.13 -27.90 -4.04
N ASN A 439 -18.48 -27.89 -4.11
CA ASN A 439 -19.25 -26.69 -4.36
C ASN A 439 -19.09 -25.68 -3.23
N ARG A 440 -18.92 -26.13 -1.98
CA ARG A 440 -18.68 -25.25 -0.84
C ARG A 440 -17.33 -24.53 -0.94
N ILE A 441 -16.26 -25.24 -1.30
CA ILE A 441 -14.93 -24.63 -1.56
C ILE A 441 -15.03 -23.65 -2.73
N GLN A 442 -15.64 -24.07 -3.84
CA GLN A 442 -15.77 -23.24 -5.04
C GLN A 442 -16.52 -21.93 -4.76
N THR A 443 -17.65 -21.99 -4.04
CA THR A 443 -18.42 -20.80 -3.65
C THR A 443 -17.61 -19.83 -2.78
N LEU A 444 -16.75 -20.35 -1.90
CA LEU A 444 -15.88 -19.53 -1.05
C LEU A 444 -14.71 -18.94 -1.83
N LEU A 445 -14.11 -19.67 -2.76
CA LEU A 445 -13.08 -19.15 -3.67
C LEU A 445 -13.63 -18.03 -4.56
N GLU A 446 -14.83 -18.20 -5.13
CA GLU A 446 -15.52 -17.17 -5.91
C GLU A 446 -15.77 -15.91 -5.08
N PHE A 447 -16.35 -16.05 -3.88
CA PHE A 447 -16.56 -14.93 -2.95
C PHE A 447 -15.26 -14.21 -2.57
N LEU A 448 -14.19 -14.96 -2.25
CA LEU A 448 -12.90 -14.36 -1.88
C LEU A 448 -12.26 -13.62 -3.05
N HIS A 449 -12.40 -14.13 -4.28
CA HIS A 449 -11.85 -13.48 -5.48
C HIS A 449 -12.65 -12.23 -5.88
N GLU A 450 -13.99 -12.22 -5.73
CA GLU A 450 -14.79 -10.99 -5.88
C GLU A 450 -14.31 -9.89 -4.90
N ARG A 451 -14.06 -10.25 -3.63
CA ARG A 451 -13.59 -9.31 -2.61
C ARG A 451 -12.13 -8.90 -2.75
N GLU A 452 -11.28 -9.74 -3.35
CA GLU A 452 -9.94 -9.38 -3.79
C GLU A 452 -10.01 -8.23 -4.80
N MET A 453 -10.83 -8.39 -5.85
CA MET A 453 -11.00 -7.35 -6.88
C MET A 453 -11.53 -6.02 -6.30
N ASP A 454 -12.54 -6.06 -5.43
CA ASP A 454 -13.06 -4.85 -4.73
C ASP A 454 -11.94 -4.08 -4.00
N ILE A 455 -11.02 -4.81 -3.35
CA ILE A 455 -9.91 -4.22 -2.59
C ILE A 455 -8.78 -3.73 -3.49
N GLU A 456 -8.47 -4.45 -4.57
CA GLU A 456 -7.48 -4.00 -5.56
C GLU A 456 -7.92 -2.70 -6.24
N ASP A 457 -9.19 -2.57 -6.63
CA ASP A 457 -9.75 -1.34 -7.19
C ASP A 457 -9.67 -0.16 -6.20
N LEU A 458 -10.03 -0.38 -4.93
CA LEU A 458 -9.92 0.64 -3.88
C LEU A 458 -8.46 1.02 -3.57
N ALA A 459 -7.55 0.04 -3.58
CA ALA A 459 -6.12 0.23 -3.38
C ALA A 459 -5.49 1.03 -4.52
N GLU A 460 -5.88 0.76 -5.77
CA GLU A 460 -5.43 1.49 -6.95
C GLU A 460 -5.94 2.94 -6.95
N VAL A 461 -7.22 3.16 -6.66
CA VAL A 461 -7.80 4.51 -6.51
C VAL A 461 -7.05 5.31 -5.44
N LYS A 462 -6.71 4.69 -4.29
CA LYS A 462 -5.91 5.34 -3.24
C LYS A 462 -4.46 5.60 -3.68
N ARG A 463 -3.81 4.67 -4.40
CA ARG A 463 -2.46 4.82 -4.94
C ARG A 463 -2.38 6.02 -5.89
N VAL A 464 -3.25 6.08 -6.90
CA VAL A 464 -3.32 7.18 -7.87
C VAL A 464 -3.55 8.52 -7.16
N ARG A 465 -4.42 8.56 -6.15
CA ARG A 465 -4.70 9.79 -5.38
C ARG A 465 -3.50 10.26 -4.55
N LEU A 466 -2.71 9.34 -3.99
CA LEU A 466 -1.47 9.65 -3.28
C LEU A 466 -0.37 10.14 -4.24
N GLU A 467 -0.23 9.52 -5.41
CA GLU A 467 0.71 9.96 -6.46
C GLU A 467 0.39 11.36 -6.98
N GLN A 468 -0.88 11.64 -7.25
CA GLN A 468 -1.34 12.98 -7.60
C GLN A 468 -1.05 13.98 -6.46
N CYS A 469 -1.25 13.59 -5.19
CA CYS A 469 -0.89 14.45 -4.05
C CYS A 469 0.60 14.82 -4.04
N ILE A 470 1.50 13.86 -4.32
CA ILE A 470 2.94 14.11 -4.49
C ILE A 470 3.22 15.06 -5.66
N GLN A 471 2.52 14.89 -6.80
CA GLN A 471 2.66 15.77 -7.96
C GLN A 471 2.27 17.23 -7.63
N LEU A 472 1.21 17.43 -6.85
CA LEU A 472 0.79 18.75 -6.37
C LEU A 472 1.79 19.35 -5.37
N CYS A 473 2.28 18.57 -4.40
CA CYS A 473 3.33 19.02 -3.47
C CYS A 473 4.62 19.45 -4.19
N GLN A 474 4.99 18.76 -5.28
CA GLN A 474 6.12 19.17 -6.13
C GLN A 474 5.80 20.43 -6.95
N LEU A 475 4.58 20.57 -7.50
CA LEU A 475 4.16 21.80 -8.18
C LEU A 475 4.20 23.01 -7.23
N GLU A 476 3.71 22.87 -6.00
CA GLU A 476 3.74 23.90 -4.95
C GLU A 476 5.19 24.29 -4.58
N LYS A 477 6.10 23.31 -4.48
CA LYS A 477 7.53 23.52 -4.22
C LYS A 477 8.23 24.26 -5.37
N ASP A 478 8.00 23.82 -6.61
CA ASP A 478 8.61 24.42 -7.79
C ASP A 478 8.06 25.85 -8.02
N ALA A 479 6.75 26.05 -7.85
CA ALA A 479 6.11 27.36 -7.87
C ALA A 479 6.68 28.30 -6.80
N SER A 480 6.96 27.79 -5.59
CA SER A 480 7.60 28.57 -4.52
C SER A 480 9.03 29.00 -4.88
N GLN A 481 9.77 28.16 -5.61
CA GLN A 481 11.09 28.51 -6.14
C GLN A 481 10.99 29.59 -7.23
N VAL A 482 10.08 29.45 -8.20
CA VAL A 482 9.84 30.46 -9.25
C VAL A 482 9.40 31.79 -8.64
N ASN A 483 8.49 31.76 -7.67
CA ASN A 483 8.04 32.94 -6.92
C ASN A 483 9.19 33.66 -6.18
N THR A 484 10.21 32.93 -5.73
CA THR A 484 11.43 33.52 -5.15
C THR A 484 12.26 34.23 -6.22
N TRP A 485 12.39 33.66 -7.43
CA TRP A 485 13.06 34.32 -8.56
C TRP A 485 12.31 35.55 -9.07
N ILE A 486 10.97 35.53 -9.10
CA ILE A 486 10.14 36.69 -9.44
C ILE A 486 10.36 37.83 -8.45
N ARG A 487 10.31 37.55 -7.14
CA ARG A 487 10.61 38.56 -6.09
C ARG A 487 12.01 39.15 -6.23
N ASN A 488 13.02 38.33 -6.57
CA ASN A 488 14.36 38.82 -6.85
C ASN A 488 14.39 39.73 -8.11
N GLY A 489 13.59 39.42 -9.12
CA GLY A 489 13.40 40.27 -10.31
C GLY A 489 12.74 41.62 -9.97
N GLU A 490 11.67 41.64 -9.17
CA GLU A 490 11.05 42.86 -8.66
C GLU A 490 12.04 43.72 -7.84
N ALA A 491 12.88 43.07 -7.02
CA ALA A 491 13.94 43.75 -6.27
C ALA A 491 15.00 44.37 -7.20
N MET A 492 15.43 43.67 -8.26
CA MET A 492 16.36 44.21 -9.27
C MET A 492 15.77 45.41 -10.05
N LEU A 493 14.48 45.34 -10.43
CA LEU A 493 13.78 46.47 -11.07
C LEU A 493 13.71 47.69 -10.15
N SER A 494 13.43 47.46 -8.87
CA SER A 494 13.31 48.51 -7.85
C SER A 494 14.67 49.15 -7.55
N ALA A 495 15.71 48.34 -7.36
CA ALA A 495 17.08 48.81 -7.08
C ALA A 495 17.72 49.57 -8.25
N THR A 496 17.32 49.27 -9.49
CA THR A 496 17.76 50.01 -10.69
C THR A 496 16.83 51.16 -11.08
N PHE A 497 15.78 51.44 -10.29
CA PHE A 497 14.80 52.47 -10.63
C PHE A 497 15.38 53.89 -10.54
N ALA A 498 15.39 54.58 -11.67
CA ALA A 498 15.76 55.99 -11.79
C ALA A 498 15.00 56.60 -12.98
N ILE A 499 14.62 57.87 -12.85
CA ILE A 499 13.99 58.63 -13.94
C ILE A 499 15.10 59.46 -14.62
N PRO A 500 15.44 59.21 -15.90
CA PRO A 500 16.55 59.90 -16.55
C PRO A 500 16.37 61.41 -16.62
N THR A 501 17.42 62.16 -16.31
CA THR A 501 17.43 63.63 -16.29
C THR A 501 18.24 64.26 -17.43
N CYS A 502 18.94 63.44 -18.23
CA CYS A 502 19.70 63.83 -19.41
C CYS A 502 19.88 62.64 -20.38
N LEU A 503 20.44 62.88 -21.57
CA LEU A 503 20.67 61.84 -22.58
C LEU A 503 21.56 60.68 -22.10
N PRO A 504 22.76 60.90 -21.50
CA PRO A 504 23.61 59.81 -21.00
C PRO A 504 22.91 58.92 -19.97
N GLU A 505 22.16 59.49 -19.03
CA GLU A 505 21.38 58.73 -18.04
C GLU A 505 20.28 57.90 -18.69
N ALA A 506 19.65 58.38 -19.78
CA ALA A 506 18.64 57.63 -20.52
C ALA A 506 19.26 56.44 -21.28
N GLU A 507 20.46 56.60 -21.84
CA GLU A 507 21.20 55.52 -22.50
C GLU A 507 21.71 54.48 -21.50
N GLN A 508 22.22 54.91 -20.34
CA GLN A 508 22.60 54.03 -19.24
C GLN A 508 21.39 53.23 -18.71
N SER A 509 20.26 53.91 -18.47
CA SER A 509 19.02 53.27 -18.00
C SER A 509 18.48 52.24 -19.00
N ARG A 510 18.70 52.48 -20.30
CA ARG A 510 18.32 51.53 -21.37
C ARG A 510 19.19 50.28 -21.31
N SER A 511 20.52 50.43 -21.22
CA SER A 511 21.45 49.31 -21.12
C SER A 511 21.22 48.47 -19.85
N GLN A 512 20.94 49.12 -18.71
CA GLN A 512 20.54 48.41 -17.47
C GLN A 512 19.24 47.61 -17.65
N HIS A 513 18.27 48.14 -18.39
CA HIS A 513 17.02 47.43 -18.65
C HIS A 513 17.19 46.27 -19.64
N GLU A 514 18.03 46.42 -20.68
CA GLU A 514 18.44 45.33 -21.59
C GLU A 514 19.11 44.19 -20.81
N GLN A 515 20.01 44.51 -19.87
CA GLN A 515 20.64 43.53 -18.97
C GLN A 515 19.63 42.84 -18.04
N PHE A 516 18.66 43.59 -17.51
CA PHE A 516 17.58 43.02 -16.69
C PHE A 516 16.74 42.02 -17.50
N GLN A 517 16.36 42.33 -18.74
CA GLN A 517 15.59 41.43 -19.61
C GLN A 517 16.32 40.08 -19.78
N LEU A 518 17.61 40.10 -20.12
CA LEU A 518 18.43 38.88 -20.24
C LEU A 518 18.50 38.07 -18.94
N ALA A 519 18.51 38.75 -17.78
CA ALA A 519 18.58 38.07 -16.48
C ALA A 519 17.29 37.31 -16.10
N ILE A 520 16.13 37.70 -16.65
CA ILE A 520 14.82 37.10 -16.32
C ILE A 520 14.30 36.09 -17.35
N GLU A 521 14.97 35.89 -18.49
CA GLU A 521 14.54 34.92 -19.52
C GLU A 521 14.34 33.51 -18.95
N LYS A 522 15.23 33.08 -18.04
CA LYS A 522 15.11 31.79 -17.34
C LYS A 522 13.89 31.74 -16.43
N THR A 523 13.61 32.81 -15.69
CA THR A 523 12.43 32.92 -14.82
C THR A 523 11.14 32.88 -15.64
N HIS A 524 11.13 33.50 -16.83
CA HIS A 524 10.00 33.44 -17.77
C HIS A 524 9.72 32.00 -18.23
N ALA A 525 10.76 31.29 -18.67
CA ALA A 525 10.64 29.89 -19.09
C ALA A 525 10.13 28.99 -17.95
N SER A 526 10.62 29.18 -16.72
CA SER A 526 10.14 28.44 -15.55
C SER A 526 8.69 28.78 -15.17
N ALA A 527 8.26 30.03 -15.30
CA ALA A 527 6.86 30.42 -15.07
C ALA A 527 5.91 29.75 -16.08
N ILE A 528 6.30 29.69 -17.37
CA ILE A 528 5.56 28.94 -18.40
C ILE A 528 5.54 27.44 -18.09
N GLN A 529 6.64 26.87 -17.58
CA GLN A 529 6.71 25.46 -17.22
C GLN A 529 5.72 25.10 -16.08
N ILE A 530 5.52 25.99 -15.10
CA ILE A 530 4.51 25.81 -14.04
C ILE A 530 3.09 25.81 -14.63
N GLN A 531 2.77 26.77 -15.51
CA GLN A 531 1.49 26.81 -16.25
C GLN A 531 1.24 25.49 -17.01
N GLN A 532 2.18 25.07 -17.87
CA GLN A 532 2.07 23.85 -18.68
C GLN A 532 1.95 22.57 -17.82
N ARG A 533 2.68 22.47 -16.71
CA ARG A 533 2.58 21.34 -15.78
C ARG A 533 1.21 21.32 -15.08
N ALA A 534 0.70 22.47 -14.64
CA ALA A 534 -0.61 22.57 -14.03
C ALA A 534 -1.74 22.21 -15.01
N GLU A 535 -1.68 22.69 -16.25
CA GLU A 535 -2.61 22.30 -17.32
C GLU A 535 -2.59 20.78 -17.57
N SER A 536 -1.40 20.19 -17.70
CA SER A 536 -1.22 18.74 -17.89
C SER A 536 -1.83 17.92 -16.74
N LEU A 537 -1.61 18.34 -15.49
CA LEU A 537 -2.22 17.70 -14.31
C LEU A 537 -3.76 17.81 -14.33
N VAL A 538 -4.31 18.98 -14.65
CA VAL A 538 -5.77 19.17 -14.76
C VAL A 538 -6.37 18.32 -15.90
N GLN A 539 -5.69 18.21 -17.05
CA GLN A 539 -6.10 17.35 -18.16
C GLN A 539 -6.05 15.86 -17.81
N ALA A 540 -5.13 15.45 -16.92
CA ALA A 540 -5.01 14.09 -16.41
C ALA A 540 -6.01 13.75 -15.27
N ASN A 541 -7.08 14.53 -15.09
CA ASN A 541 -8.10 14.36 -14.04
C ASN A 541 -7.51 14.27 -12.61
N HIS A 542 -6.64 15.22 -12.26
CA HIS A 542 -6.11 15.39 -10.90
C HIS A 542 -7.24 15.52 -9.85
N TYR A 543 -7.14 14.84 -8.70
CA TYR A 543 -8.17 14.78 -7.65
C TYR A 543 -8.56 16.15 -7.07
N ASP A 544 -7.61 17.08 -7.02
CA ASP A 544 -7.81 18.48 -6.61
C ASP A 544 -7.32 19.39 -7.75
N PRO A 545 -8.16 19.64 -8.78
CA PRO A 545 -7.79 20.50 -9.89
C PRO A 545 -7.94 21.97 -9.51
N ALA A 546 -8.61 22.30 -8.40
CA ALA A 546 -8.76 23.67 -7.91
C ALA A 546 -7.45 24.19 -7.32
N ALA A 547 -6.79 23.41 -6.44
CA ALA A 547 -5.48 23.79 -5.92
C ALA A 547 -4.40 23.84 -7.00
N VAL A 548 -4.39 22.89 -7.95
CA VAL A 548 -3.44 22.91 -9.09
C VAL A 548 -3.55 24.22 -9.88
N ARG A 549 -4.77 24.68 -10.21
CA ARG A 549 -4.98 25.97 -10.88
C ARG A 549 -4.57 27.14 -10.01
N ALA A 550 -4.94 27.15 -8.72
CA ALA A 550 -4.59 28.24 -7.80
C ALA A 550 -3.06 28.45 -7.67
N VAL A 551 -2.27 27.37 -7.73
CA VAL A 551 -0.79 27.44 -7.73
C VAL A 551 -0.27 28.12 -9.01
N ALA A 552 -0.80 27.75 -10.17
CA ALA A 552 -0.43 28.37 -11.45
C ALA A 552 -0.87 29.84 -11.54
N GLU A 553 -2.13 30.13 -11.19
CA GLU A 553 -2.72 31.48 -11.15
C GLU A 553 -1.94 32.42 -10.22
N ALA A 554 -1.42 31.92 -9.09
CA ALA A 554 -0.60 32.71 -8.18
C ALA A 554 0.75 33.11 -8.80
N VAL A 555 1.47 32.16 -9.42
CA VAL A 555 2.74 32.44 -10.14
C VAL A 555 2.49 33.37 -11.32
N ASP A 556 1.42 33.14 -12.06
CA ASP A 556 1.02 33.95 -13.22
C ASP A 556 0.70 35.39 -12.83
N THR A 557 -0.06 35.60 -11.76
CA THR A 557 -0.40 36.93 -11.24
C THR A 557 0.87 37.70 -10.84
N TRP A 558 1.83 37.05 -10.19
CA TRP A 558 3.10 37.68 -9.79
C TRP A 558 3.99 37.95 -11.00
N TRP A 559 4.04 37.03 -11.96
CA TRP A 559 4.78 37.19 -13.21
C TRP A 559 4.24 38.36 -14.04
N HIS A 560 2.93 38.41 -14.30
CA HIS A 560 2.27 39.49 -15.03
C HIS A 560 2.45 40.85 -14.36
N ARG A 561 2.40 40.89 -13.02
CA ARG A 561 2.72 42.10 -12.25
C ARG A 561 4.16 42.56 -12.55
N MET A 562 5.16 41.71 -12.32
CA MET A 562 6.57 42.04 -12.57
C MET A 562 6.83 42.46 -14.04
N MET A 563 6.17 41.81 -15.00
CA MET A 563 6.27 42.18 -16.42
C MET A 563 5.65 43.54 -16.70
N THR A 564 4.52 43.89 -16.10
CA THR A 564 3.93 45.23 -16.21
C THR A 564 4.90 46.30 -15.68
N HIS A 565 5.53 46.06 -14.53
CA HIS A 565 6.58 46.93 -13.98
C HIS A 565 7.77 47.09 -14.95
N ALA A 566 8.24 45.99 -15.56
CA ALA A 566 9.33 45.99 -16.52
C ALA A 566 8.99 46.74 -17.83
N GLU A 567 7.82 46.48 -18.41
CA GLU A 567 7.35 47.13 -19.63
C GLU A 567 7.19 48.65 -19.46
N ASP A 568 6.64 49.10 -18.33
CA ASP A 568 6.43 50.53 -18.12
C ASP A 568 7.78 51.24 -17.93
N ARG A 569 8.75 50.63 -17.24
CA ARG A 569 10.15 51.10 -17.22
C ARG A 569 10.72 51.17 -18.65
N HIS A 570 10.52 50.14 -19.47
CA HIS A 570 11.00 50.13 -20.86
C HIS A 570 10.41 51.29 -21.69
N ARG A 571 9.10 51.53 -21.58
CA ARG A 571 8.38 52.62 -22.27
C ARG A 571 8.87 53.98 -21.78
N MET A 572 9.05 54.16 -20.48
CA MET A 572 9.60 55.39 -19.87
C MET A 572 11.01 55.70 -20.39
N VAL A 573 11.93 54.74 -20.32
CA VAL A 573 13.32 54.92 -20.77
C VAL A 573 13.39 55.18 -22.28
N THR A 574 12.58 54.48 -23.08
CA THR A 574 12.50 54.71 -24.53
C THR A 574 11.95 56.09 -24.86
N ALA A 575 10.93 56.57 -24.13
CA ALA A 575 10.39 57.91 -24.30
C ALA A 575 11.40 58.99 -23.86
N ALA A 576 12.13 58.78 -22.76
CA ALA A 576 13.21 59.65 -22.31
C ALA A 576 14.29 59.80 -23.39
N LEU A 577 14.75 58.68 -23.96
CA LEU A 577 15.76 58.66 -25.03
C LEU A 577 15.29 59.45 -26.26
N ARG A 578 14.03 59.26 -26.69
CA ARG A 578 13.44 60.00 -27.82
C ARG A 578 13.34 61.49 -27.52
N PHE A 579 12.88 61.86 -26.32
CA PHE A 579 12.79 63.26 -25.90
C PHE A 579 14.15 63.94 -25.90
N TYR A 580 15.15 63.42 -25.17
CA TYR A 580 16.46 64.08 -25.06
C TYR A 580 17.18 64.20 -26.41
N LYS A 581 17.16 63.17 -27.25
CA LYS A 581 17.73 63.26 -28.61
C LYS A 581 17.01 64.29 -29.49
N THR A 582 15.69 64.39 -29.39
CA THR A 582 14.93 65.41 -30.15
C THR A 582 15.22 66.81 -29.62
N ALA A 583 15.27 66.98 -28.28
CA ALA A 583 15.51 68.26 -27.64
C ALA A 583 16.89 68.83 -28.01
N GLU A 584 17.97 68.04 -27.90
CA GLU A 584 19.33 68.48 -28.28
C GLU A 584 19.42 68.91 -29.75
N GLN A 585 18.77 68.16 -30.66
CA GLN A 585 18.69 68.51 -32.08
C GLN A 585 17.92 69.82 -32.32
N VAL A 586 16.75 69.98 -31.68
CA VAL A 586 15.92 71.18 -31.83
C VAL A 586 16.60 72.41 -31.25
N TYR A 587 17.25 72.30 -30.09
CA TYR A 587 18.04 73.39 -29.52
C TYR A 587 19.16 73.84 -30.46
N SER A 588 19.90 72.89 -31.07
CA SER A 588 20.94 73.22 -32.05
C SER A 588 20.39 73.95 -33.28
N VAL A 589 19.22 73.54 -33.79
CA VAL A 589 18.54 74.20 -34.92
C VAL A 589 18.05 75.60 -34.54
N LEU A 590 17.40 75.77 -33.38
CA LEU A 590 16.91 77.07 -32.91
C LEU A 590 18.07 78.06 -32.69
N ASP A 591 19.14 77.64 -32.05
CA ASP A 591 20.36 78.44 -31.82
C ASP A 591 21.07 78.81 -33.14
N SER A 592 21.05 77.94 -34.14
CA SER A 592 21.53 78.26 -35.50
C SER A 592 20.64 79.34 -36.17
N LEU A 593 19.32 79.18 -36.10
CA LEU A 593 18.35 80.12 -36.68
C LEU A 593 18.33 81.49 -35.95
N GLU A 594 18.53 81.51 -34.63
CA GLU A 594 18.66 82.75 -33.85
C GLU A 594 19.87 83.57 -34.34
N ARG A 595 21.00 82.90 -34.58
CA ARG A 595 22.19 83.55 -35.17
C ARG A 595 21.98 83.96 -36.62
N GLU A 596 21.26 83.17 -37.42
CA GLU A 596 20.96 83.51 -38.81
C GLU A 596 20.08 84.76 -38.88
N TYR A 597 18.94 84.78 -38.19
CA TYR A 597 17.94 85.85 -38.28
C TYR A 597 18.36 87.18 -37.64
N ARG A 598 19.38 87.17 -36.76
CA ARG A 598 19.99 88.40 -36.24
C ARG A 598 20.88 89.15 -37.22
N ARG A 599 21.34 88.52 -38.31
CA ARG A 599 22.23 89.16 -39.29
C ARG A 599 21.48 90.25 -40.03
N ASP A 600 22.08 91.44 -40.08
CA ASP A 600 21.63 92.51 -40.96
C ASP A 600 22.28 92.32 -42.33
N GLU A 601 21.46 92.21 -43.38
CA GLU A 601 21.89 91.99 -44.75
C GLU A 601 21.09 92.96 -45.64
N ASP A 602 21.77 93.67 -46.56
CA ASP A 602 21.09 94.53 -47.52
C ASP A 602 20.65 93.72 -48.75
N TRP A 603 19.43 93.18 -48.69
CA TRP A 603 18.82 92.45 -49.80
C TRP A 603 18.41 93.35 -50.99
N CYS A 604 18.51 94.68 -50.85
CA CYS A 604 18.12 95.64 -51.88
C CYS A 604 19.33 96.15 -52.68
N ALA A 605 20.51 96.27 -52.08
CA ALA A 605 21.76 96.67 -52.73
C ALA A 605 22.43 95.54 -53.55
N ALA A 606 22.04 94.28 -53.36
CA ALA A 606 22.75 93.08 -53.82
C ALA A 606 22.75 92.79 -55.34
N GLY A 607 22.77 93.80 -56.23
CA GLY A 607 22.72 93.52 -57.67
C GLY A 607 22.83 94.69 -58.64
N GLU A 608 23.65 95.71 -58.40
CA GLU A 608 23.89 96.78 -59.39
C GLU A 608 24.59 96.32 -60.69
N GLU A 609 25.19 95.12 -60.73
CA GLU A 609 26.14 94.74 -61.80
C GLU A 609 25.65 93.73 -62.87
N LEU A 610 24.38 93.31 -62.91
CA LEU A 610 23.86 92.47 -64.02
C LEU A 610 22.48 92.91 -64.55
N GLU A 611 22.48 93.47 -65.76
CA GLU A 611 21.28 93.70 -66.56
C GLU A 611 20.66 92.34 -66.98
N GLY A 612 19.45 92.05 -66.50
CA GLY A 612 18.66 90.88 -66.93
C GLY A 612 18.00 90.07 -65.82
N THR A 613 18.46 90.18 -64.57
CA THR A 613 17.91 89.40 -63.44
C THR A 613 16.75 90.12 -62.73
N ASP A 614 15.56 89.51 -62.68
CA ASP A 614 14.41 90.08 -61.95
C ASP A 614 14.61 89.94 -60.43
N ARG A 615 15.23 90.96 -59.82
CA ARG A 615 15.47 91.08 -58.37
C ARG A 615 14.20 90.83 -57.55
N GLY A 616 13.01 91.20 -58.06
CA GLY A 616 11.73 90.97 -57.40
C GLY A 616 11.36 89.48 -57.24
N ALA A 617 11.76 88.64 -58.20
CA ALA A 617 11.55 87.19 -58.16
C ALA A 617 12.53 86.49 -57.19
N GLN A 618 13.77 86.97 -57.11
CA GLN A 618 14.76 86.46 -56.15
C GLN A 618 14.32 86.72 -54.70
N LEU A 619 13.83 87.93 -54.40
CA LEU A 619 13.26 88.27 -53.09
C LEU A 619 12.01 87.42 -52.77
N ALA A 620 11.15 87.14 -53.76
CA ALA A 620 10.03 86.22 -53.60
C ALA A 620 10.48 84.79 -53.21
N GLN A 621 11.53 84.28 -53.85
CA GLN A 621 12.09 82.96 -53.55
C GLN A 621 12.73 82.91 -52.15
N LEU A 622 13.41 83.99 -51.72
CA LEU A 622 13.96 84.11 -50.37
C LEU A 622 12.85 84.16 -49.30
N LEU A 623 11.77 84.89 -49.54
CA LEU A 623 10.58 84.90 -48.68
C LEU A 623 9.92 83.51 -48.57
N GLY A 624 9.84 82.77 -49.68
CA GLY A 624 9.38 81.37 -49.69
C GLY A 624 10.25 80.48 -48.81
N LYS A 625 11.57 80.47 -49.01
CA LYS A 625 12.53 79.71 -48.20
C LYS A 625 12.50 80.11 -46.71
N HIS A 626 12.30 81.40 -46.41
CA HIS A 626 12.19 81.91 -45.03
C HIS A 626 10.89 81.43 -44.36
N GLN A 627 9.80 81.30 -45.10
CA GLN A 627 8.54 80.70 -44.63
C GLN A 627 8.67 79.18 -44.43
N GLU A 628 9.28 78.46 -45.37
CA GLU A 628 9.56 77.01 -45.25
C GLU A 628 10.43 76.69 -44.02
N LYS A 629 11.51 77.46 -43.79
CA LYS A 629 12.35 77.32 -42.59
C LYS A 629 11.55 77.47 -41.30
N LYS A 630 10.61 78.43 -41.25
CA LYS A 630 9.72 78.62 -40.09
C LYS A 630 8.87 77.38 -39.85
N GLU A 631 8.21 76.87 -40.88
CA GLU A 631 7.37 75.68 -40.74
C GLU A 631 8.17 74.44 -40.33
N ALA A 632 9.41 74.31 -40.83
CA ALA A 632 10.30 73.22 -40.44
C ALA A 632 10.68 73.26 -38.96
N PHE A 633 11.13 74.41 -38.41
CA PHE A 633 11.53 74.46 -37.00
C PHE A 633 10.33 74.36 -36.06
N LEU A 634 9.17 74.95 -36.40
CA LEU A 634 7.95 74.82 -35.59
C LEU A 634 7.44 73.37 -35.53
N LYS A 635 7.51 72.63 -36.63
CA LYS A 635 7.22 71.18 -36.65
C LYS A 635 8.19 70.41 -35.73
N ALA A 636 9.47 70.78 -35.72
CA ALA A 636 10.48 70.16 -34.87
C ALA A 636 10.26 70.47 -33.37
N CYS A 637 9.94 71.72 -33.00
CA CYS A 637 9.56 72.10 -31.63
C CYS A 637 8.31 71.34 -31.16
N THR A 638 7.27 71.30 -31.99
CA THR A 638 6.04 70.54 -31.71
C THR A 638 6.33 69.06 -31.46
N MET A 639 7.26 68.46 -32.22
CA MET A 639 7.69 67.08 -32.02
C MET A 639 8.46 66.89 -30.71
N ALA A 640 9.34 67.82 -30.34
CA ALA A 640 10.07 67.78 -29.07
C ALA A 640 9.12 67.84 -27.86
N LEU A 641 8.12 68.72 -27.90
CA LEU A 641 7.11 68.87 -26.84
C LEU A 641 6.23 67.61 -26.71
N ARG A 642 5.75 67.04 -27.82
CA ARG A 642 5.00 65.76 -27.81
C ARG A 642 5.83 64.59 -27.26
N ASN A 643 7.13 64.55 -27.56
CA ASN A 643 8.03 63.55 -27.01
C ASN A 643 8.23 63.75 -25.50
N ALA A 644 8.28 65.00 -25.02
CA ALA A 644 8.34 65.33 -23.59
C ALA A 644 7.07 64.93 -22.83
N GLU A 645 5.88 65.24 -23.38
CA GLU A 645 4.59 64.83 -22.85
C GLU A 645 4.48 63.30 -22.76
N THR A 646 4.92 62.60 -23.80
CA THR A 646 4.96 61.13 -23.84
C THR A 646 5.88 60.57 -22.76
N PHE A 647 7.06 61.17 -22.55
CA PHE A 647 7.97 60.80 -21.47
C PHE A 647 7.33 61.01 -20.09
N LEU A 648 6.80 62.20 -19.81
CA LEU A 648 6.14 62.52 -18.55
C LEU A 648 4.95 61.60 -18.25
N LYS A 649 4.17 61.20 -19.26
CA LYS A 649 3.08 60.22 -19.11
C LYS A 649 3.58 58.87 -18.59
N TYR A 650 4.68 58.35 -19.14
CA TYR A 650 5.26 57.08 -18.67
C TYR A 650 5.98 57.24 -17.33
N THR A 651 6.63 58.37 -17.07
CA THR A 651 7.22 58.69 -15.76
C THR A 651 6.17 58.68 -14.63
N ALA A 652 5.00 59.29 -14.85
CA ALA A 652 3.90 59.27 -13.89
C ALA A 652 3.39 57.84 -13.63
N ARG A 653 3.25 57.03 -14.69
CA ARG A 653 2.82 55.62 -14.60
C ARG A 653 3.86 54.75 -13.89
N CYS A 654 5.15 54.92 -14.16
CA CYS A 654 6.23 54.26 -13.41
C CYS A 654 6.26 54.68 -11.94
N SER A 655 6.02 55.95 -11.64
CA SER A 655 6.06 56.48 -10.27
C SER A 655 4.97 55.89 -9.37
N GLN A 656 3.79 55.56 -9.91
CA GLN A 656 2.73 54.86 -9.17
C GLN A 656 3.18 53.49 -8.64
N HIS A 657 4.02 52.80 -9.41
CA HIS A 657 4.55 51.49 -9.05
C HIS A 657 5.64 51.56 -7.96
N CYS A 658 6.42 52.64 -7.92
CA CYS A 658 7.51 52.83 -6.96
C CYS A 658 7.08 53.57 -5.68
N ALA A 659 5.89 54.19 -5.66
CA ALA A 659 5.37 54.99 -4.53
C ALA A 659 5.22 54.21 -3.20
N GLY A 660 5.28 52.87 -3.22
CA GLY A 660 5.31 52.02 -2.03
C GLY A 660 6.66 51.96 -1.30
N HIS A 661 7.72 52.54 -1.87
CA HIS A 661 9.01 52.74 -1.20
C HIS A 661 9.27 54.25 -1.14
N GLY A 662 9.30 54.80 0.08
CA GLY A 662 9.17 56.25 0.35
C GLY A 662 10.37 57.13 -0.02
N ASP A 663 10.88 57.01 -1.25
CA ASP A 663 12.01 57.79 -1.74
C ASP A 663 11.56 59.07 -2.47
N ALA A 664 11.96 60.22 -1.91
CA ALA A 664 11.67 61.54 -2.46
C ALA A 664 12.38 61.84 -3.81
N SER A 665 13.36 61.01 -4.19
CA SER A 665 14.16 61.13 -5.42
C SER A 665 13.32 61.28 -6.70
N CYS A 666 12.12 60.68 -6.75
CA CYS A 666 11.27 60.70 -7.95
C CYS A 666 10.68 62.07 -8.34
N ARG A 667 10.64 63.06 -7.42
CA ARG A 667 9.95 64.36 -7.66
C ARG A 667 10.76 65.38 -8.48
N GLY A 668 12.09 65.25 -8.54
CA GLY A 668 12.98 66.21 -9.19
C GLY A 668 13.04 66.13 -10.74
N PRO A 669 13.18 64.93 -11.33
CA PRO A 669 13.34 64.77 -12.79
C PRO A 669 12.19 65.35 -13.63
N GLU A 670 10.93 65.17 -13.21
CA GLU A 670 9.78 65.75 -13.91
C GLU A 670 9.81 67.28 -13.97
N ALA A 671 10.25 67.93 -12.89
CA ALA A 671 10.39 69.38 -12.84
C ALA A 671 11.49 69.86 -13.80
N LYS A 672 12.60 69.12 -13.91
CA LYS A 672 13.69 69.41 -14.86
C LYS A 672 13.21 69.28 -16.32
N VAL A 673 12.43 68.26 -16.65
CA VAL A 673 11.82 68.10 -18.00
C VAL A 673 10.89 69.27 -18.32
N LYS A 674 10.01 69.66 -17.38
CA LYS A 674 9.11 70.81 -17.55
C LYS A 674 9.89 72.13 -17.74
N ALA A 675 10.99 72.33 -16.99
CA ALA A 675 11.86 73.49 -17.16
C ALA A 675 12.55 73.52 -18.55
N LEU A 676 12.97 72.35 -19.07
CA LEU A 676 13.50 72.23 -20.43
C LEU A 676 12.42 72.54 -21.49
N MET A 677 11.18 72.10 -21.31
CA MET A 677 10.08 72.46 -22.22
C MET A 677 9.84 73.98 -22.24
N GLU A 678 9.86 74.63 -21.06
CA GLU A 678 9.71 76.08 -20.95
C GLU A 678 10.88 76.84 -21.60
N GLN A 679 12.11 76.36 -21.46
CA GLN A 679 13.28 76.91 -22.14
C GLN A 679 13.20 76.77 -23.67
N LEU A 680 12.70 75.63 -24.17
CA LEU A 680 12.51 75.40 -25.60
C LEU A 680 11.46 76.37 -26.18
N LEU A 681 10.32 76.54 -25.51
CA LEU A 681 9.29 77.52 -25.88
C LEU A 681 9.82 78.96 -25.85
N LYS A 682 10.67 79.32 -24.88
CA LYS A 682 11.31 80.65 -24.84
C LYS A 682 12.25 80.87 -26.01
N GLN A 683 13.03 79.87 -26.43
CA GLN A 683 13.89 79.99 -27.61
C GLN A 683 13.08 80.00 -28.92
N GLU A 684 12.03 79.19 -29.03
CA GLU A 684 11.12 79.18 -30.18
C GLU A 684 10.50 80.56 -30.42
N ASN A 685 9.93 81.18 -29.38
CA ASN A 685 9.37 82.53 -29.44
C ASN A 685 10.41 83.58 -29.84
N LYS A 686 11.63 83.50 -29.30
CA LYS A 686 12.73 84.41 -29.63
C LYS A 686 13.20 84.27 -31.08
N VAL A 687 13.25 83.05 -31.63
CA VAL A 687 13.51 82.80 -33.05
C VAL A 687 12.37 83.32 -33.93
N LEU A 688 11.11 83.17 -33.49
CA LEU A 688 9.93 83.75 -34.16
C LEU A 688 9.97 85.28 -34.19
N GLU A 689 10.36 85.93 -33.10
CA GLU A 689 10.53 87.40 -33.04
C GLU A 689 11.53 87.86 -34.11
N TYR A 690 12.76 87.32 -34.13
CA TYR A 690 13.74 87.65 -35.16
C TYR A 690 13.27 87.28 -36.57
N TRP A 691 12.56 86.16 -36.73
CA TRP A 691 11.94 85.78 -38.01
C TRP A 691 10.94 86.84 -38.50
N THR A 692 10.08 87.38 -37.62
CA THR A 692 9.09 88.41 -38.00
C THR A 692 9.75 89.73 -38.39
N VAL A 693 10.81 90.14 -37.67
CA VAL A 693 11.57 91.36 -37.98
C VAL A 693 12.27 91.20 -39.34
N ARG A 694 12.94 90.06 -39.58
CA ARG A 694 13.61 89.76 -40.85
C ARG A 694 12.61 89.63 -42.01
N LYS A 695 11.45 88.99 -41.78
CA LYS A 695 10.36 88.93 -42.78
C LYS A 695 9.87 90.34 -43.14
N LYS A 696 9.57 91.19 -42.15
CA LYS A 696 9.12 92.57 -42.39
C LYS A 696 10.14 93.36 -43.22
N ARG A 697 11.43 93.19 -42.98
CA ARG A 697 12.49 93.82 -43.79
C ARG A 697 12.55 93.25 -45.21
N LEU A 698 12.46 91.93 -45.39
CA LEU A 698 12.40 91.29 -46.72
C LEU A 698 11.16 91.72 -47.53
N ASP A 699 9.98 91.73 -46.91
CA ASP A 699 8.73 92.22 -47.52
C ASP A 699 8.87 93.69 -47.96
N GLN A 700 9.48 94.55 -47.11
CA GLN A 700 9.79 95.94 -47.45
C GLN A 700 10.86 96.07 -48.56
N CYS A 701 11.86 95.19 -48.62
CA CYS A 701 12.80 95.17 -49.73
C CYS A 701 12.11 94.79 -51.04
N GLN A 702 11.23 93.78 -51.02
CA GLN A 702 10.47 93.38 -52.21
C GLN A 702 9.53 94.48 -52.69
N GLN A 703 8.81 95.14 -51.77
CA GLN A 703 7.97 96.30 -52.08
C GLN A 703 8.78 97.44 -52.70
N TYR A 704 9.97 97.76 -52.16
CA TYR A 704 10.86 98.76 -52.74
C TYR A 704 11.34 98.40 -54.15
N VAL A 705 11.80 97.17 -54.37
CA VAL A 705 12.31 96.73 -55.68
C VAL A 705 11.21 96.73 -56.75
N LEU A 706 9.99 96.31 -56.41
CA LEU A 706 8.82 96.39 -57.31
C LEU A 706 8.40 97.84 -57.58
N PHE A 707 8.48 98.71 -56.57
CA PHE A 707 8.24 100.14 -56.72
C PHE A 707 9.28 100.80 -57.63
N GLU A 708 10.57 100.54 -57.39
CA GLU A 708 11.70 101.03 -58.19
C GLU A 708 11.55 100.61 -59.66
N ARG A 709 11.24 99.32 -59.92
CA ARG A 709 10.98 98.81 -61.28
C ARG A 709 9.87 99.59 -61.97
N SER A 710 8.78 99.88 -61.25
CA SER A 710 7.63 100.62 -61.77
C SER A 710 7.97 102.10 -62.03
N ALA A 711 8.76 102.73 -61.15
CA ALA A 711 9.26 104.10 -61.33
C ALA A 711 10.21 104.22 -62.53
N LYS A 712 11.13 103.26 -62.70
CA LYS A 712 12.03 103.19 -63.86
C LYS A 712 11.26 102.99 -65.17
N GLN A 713 10.23 102.14 -65.18
CA GLN A 713 9.35 101.98 -66.35
C GLN A 713 8.60 103.26 -66.72
N ALA A 714 8.06 103.98 -65.73
CA ALA A 714 7.39 105.26 -65.96
C ALA A 714 8.35 106.33 -66.51
N LEU A 715 9.54 106.48 -65.90
CA LEU A 715 10.58 107.41 -66.36
C LEU A 715 11.15 107.04 -67.74
N GLY A 716 11.35 105.76 -68.02
CA GLY A 716 11.76 105.26 -69.32
C GLY A 716 10.75 105.62 -70.41
N TRP A 717 9.45 105.40 -70.16
CA TRP A 717 8.41 105.82 -71.10
C TRP A 717 8.40 107.34 -71.32
N ILE A 718 8.52 108.15 -70.26
CA ILE A 718 8.56 109.61 -70.36
C ILE A 718 9.75 110.05 -71.22
N LYS A 719 10.92 109.45 -71.05
CA LYS A 719 12.14 109.81 -71.79
C LYS A 719 12.15 109.28 -73.24
N ASP A 720 11.85 108.00 -73.43
CA ASP A 720 12.10 107.30 -74.69
C ASP A 720 10.90 107.43 -75.65
N THR A 721 9.68 107.61 -75.12
CA THR A 721 8.45 107.83 -75.90
C THR A 721 7.97 109.29 -75.80
N GLY A 722 7.88 109.84 -74.59
CA GLY A 722 7.34 111.18 -74.34
C GLY A 722 8.21 112.32 -74.88
N GLU A 723 9.46 112.40 -74.40
CA GLU A 723 10.42 113.40 -74.84
C GLU A 723 10.78 113.22 -76.31
N HIS A 724 10.97 111.98 -76.80
CA HIS A 724 11.21 111.74 -78.22
C HIS A 724 10.10 112.35 -79.10
N TYR A 725 8.83 112.21 -78.72
CA TYR A 725 7.72 112.85 -79.44
C TYR A 725 7.88 114.38 -79.48
N LEU A 726 8.20 115.01 -78.36
CA LEU A 726 8.43 116.45 -78.27
C LEU A 726 9.66 116.93 -79.05
N THR A 727 10.74 116.14 -79.12
CA THR A 727 11.93 116.53 -79.89
C THR A 727 11.73 116.39 -81.39
N SER A 728 10.96 115.39 -81.84
CA SER A 728 10.65 115.19 -83.26
C SER A 728 9.56 116.14 -83.78
N HIS A 729 8.64 116.59 -82.93
CA HIS A 729 7.57 117.52 -83.29
C HIS A 729 7.85 118.91 -82.66
N ASN A 730 8.77 119.66 -83.28
CA ASN A 730 9.14 121.01 -82.85
C ASN A 730 8.84 122.11 -83.88
N SER A 731 8.43 121.74 -85.10
CA SER A 731 8.09 122.68 -86.16
C SER A 731 6.60 123.02 -86.12
N LEU A 732 6.25 124.23 -86.56
CA LEU A 732 4.87 124.73 -86.53
C LEU A 732 4.17 124.61 -87.89
N GLY A 733 4.71 123.84 -88.85
CA GLY A 733 4.23 123.73 -90.24
C GLY A 733 4.39 125.02 -91.07
N GLU A 734 4.62 124.96 -92.38
CA GLU A 734 4.77 126.19 -93.20
C GLU A 734 3.43 126.69 -93.76
N SER A 735 2.44 125.82 -93.89
CA SER A 735 1.07 126.14 -94.33
C SER A 735 0.02 125.85 -93.25
N ARG A 736 -1.14 126.50 -93.36
CA ARG A 736 -2.27 126.32 -92.41
C ARG A 736 -2.73 124.85 -92.31
N GLU A 737 -2.83 124.17 -93.45
CA GLU A 737 -3.23 122.76 -93.55
C GLU A 737 -2.23 121.82 -92.87
N GLU A 738 -0.96 122.21 -92.85
CA GLU A 738 0.12 121.45 -92.21
C GLU A 738 0.15 121.65 -90.69
N THR A 739 -0.07 122.87 -90.21
CA THR A 739 -0.24 123.14 -88.77
C THR A 739 -1.51 122.47 -88.21
N GLU A 740 -2.61 122.41 -88.97
CA GLU A 740 -3.83 121.68 -88.58
C GLU A 740 -3.59 120.15 -88.46
N ARG A 741 -2.75 119.58 -89.33
CA ARG A 741 -2.34 118.16 -89.26
C ARG A 741 -1.51 117.86 -88.01
N LEU A 742 -0.50 118.68 -87.73
CA LEU A 742 0.36 118.55 -86.54
C LEU A 742 -0.44 118.67 -85.24
N LEU A 743 -1.45 119.55 -85.19
CA LEU A 743 -2.35 119.67 -84.04
C LEU A 743 -3.22 118.42 -83.85
N LYS A 744 -3.60 117.74 -84.93
CA LYS A 744 -4.33 116.46 -84.86
C LYS A 744 -3.44 115.34 -84.33
N GLU A 745 -2.23 115.18 -84.85
CA GLU A 745 -1.23 114.21 -84.40
C GLU A 745 -0.88 114.42 -82.91
N HIS A 746 -0.76 115.69 -82.46
CA HIS A 746 -0.61 116.03 -81.06
C HIS A 746 -1.77 115.53 -80.19
N ASN A 747 -3.02 115.70 -80.64
CA ASN A 747 -4.19 115.23 -79.88
C ASN A 747 -4.30 113.70 -79.84
N GLU A 748 -3.84 113.00 -80.87
CA GLU A 748 -3.75 111.53 -80.89
C GLU A 748 -2.67 111.03 -79.90
N PHE A 749 -1.46 111.61 -79.90
CA PHE A 749 -0.42 111.26 -78.94
C PHE A 749 -0.77 111.63 -77.49
N LYS A 750 -1.42 112.78 -77.28
CA LYS A 750 -2.02 113.19 -76.00
C LYS A 750 -3.03 112.17 -75.47
N GLY A 751 -3.74 111.47 -76.37
CA GLY A 751 -4.59 110.33 -76.02
C GLY A 751 -3.81 109.18 -75.36
N ASN A 752 -2.72 108.74 -76.01
CA ASN A 752 -1.86 107.67 -75.50
C ASN A 752 -1.15 108.05 -74.19
N ALA A 753 -0.76 109.32 -74.03
CA ALA A 753 -0.14 109.82 -72.80
C ALA A 753 -1.05 109.73 -71.56
N LYS A 754 -2.39 109.72 -71.72
CA LYS A 754 -3.34 109.56 -70.61
C LYS A 754 -3.22 108.21 -69.89
N GLU A 755 -2.79 107.14 -70.56
CA GLU A 755 -2.60 105.85 -69.88
C GLU A 755 -1.38 105.89 -68.94
N THR A 756 -0.28 106.52 -69.38
CA THR A 756 0.91 106.71 -68.53
C THR A 756 0.63 107.69 -67.40
N ARG A 757 -0.21 108.71 -67.61
CA ARG A 757 -0.70 109.61 -66.54
C ARG A 757 -1.29 108.83 -65.37
N GLU A 758 -2.22 107.91 -65.63
CA GLU A 758 -2.88 107.14 -64.58
C GLU A 758 -1.94 106.10 -63.95
N LYS A 759 -1.01 105.50 -64.72
CA LYS A 759 0.07 104.66 -64.16
C LYS A 759 0.98 105.45 -63.20
N VAL A 760 1.37 106.67 -63.56
CA VAL A 760 2.14 107.58 -62.70
C VAL A 760 1.31 107.99 -61.47
N ARG A 761 0.03 108.33 -61.63
CA ARG A 761 -0.88 108.66 -60.52
C ARG A 761 -0.98 107.53 -59.50
N LEU A 762 -1.21 106.31 -59.94
CA LEU A 762 -1.29 105.12 -59.08
C LEU A 762 0.05 104.82 -58.39
N LEU A 763 1.18 105.01 -59.09
CA LEU A 763 2.51 104.85 -58.51
C LEU A 763 2.76 105.89 -57.39
N LEU A 764 2.36 107.15 -57.59
CA LEU A 764 2.47 108.20 -56.59
C LEU A 764 1.59 107.90 -55.35
N GLN A 765 0.35 107.44 -55.56
CA GLN A 765 -0.55 107.02 -54.47
C GLN A 765 0.01 105.82 -53.68
N LEU A 766 0.59 104.83 -54.38
CA LEU A 766 1.26 103.70 -53.73
C LEU A 766 2.43 104.20 -52.88
N ALA A 767 3.24 105.12 -53.40
CA ALA A 767 4.37 105.70 -52.68
C ALA A 767 3.96 106.45 -51.41
N ASP A 768 2.95 107.32 -51.50
CA ASP A 768 2.39 108.03 -50.35
C ASP A 768 1.96 107.02 -49.26
N SER A 769 1.24 105.94 -49.65
CA SER A 769 0.81 104.89 -48.72
C SER A 769 1.95 104.08 -48.09
N LEU A 770 3.05 103.85 -48.81
CA LEU A 770 4.24 103.16 -48.26
C LEU A 770 5.00 104.07 -47.29
N VAL A 771 5.14 105.35 -47.63
CA VAL A 771 5.80 106.36 -46.79
C VAL A 771 5.05 106.57 -45.48
N GLU A 772 3.72 106.72 -45.52
CA GLU A 772 2.88 106.86 -44.31
C GLU A 772 3.00 105.66 -43.37
N ARG A 773 3.18 104.45 -43.92
CA ARG A 773 3.36 103.21 -43.16
C ARG A 773 4.77 103.02 -42.57
N GLY A 774 5.67 104.01 -42.71
CA GLY A 774 7.02 103.94 -42.14
C GLY A 774 7.90 102.88 -42.82
N HIS A 775 7.84 102.81 -44.15
CA HIS A 775 8.64 101.87 -44.94
C HIS A 775 10.15 102.13 -44.83
N ALA A 776 10.99 101.08 -44.71
CA ALA A 776 12.45 101.24 -44.53
C ALA A 776 13.10 102.11 -45.63
N HIS A 777 12.72 101.87 -46.89
CA HIS A 777 13.20 102.64 -48.06
C HIS A 777 12.44 103.95 -48.32
N ALA A 778 11.71 104.52 -47.35
CA ALA A 778 10.88 105.70 -47.56
C ALA A 778 11.64 106.93 -48.11
N SER A 779 12.93 107.08 -47.80
CA SER A 779 13.79 108.12 -48.38
C SER A 779 14.01 107.91 -49.88
N ALA A 780 14.42 106.70 -50.29
CA ALA A 780 14.62 106.35 -51.69
C ALA A 780 13.31 106.38 -52.49
N ILE A 781 12.21 105.91 -51.91
CA ILE A 781 10.86 106.01 -52.51
C ILE A 781 10.50 107.48 -52.78
N LYS A 782 10.73 108.40 -51.83
CA LYS A 782 10.51 109.84 -52.04
C LYS A 782 11.38 110.43 -53.16
N CYS A 783 12.62 109.97 -53.31
CA CYS A 783 13.50 110.40 -54.41
C CYS A 783 12.97 109.94 -55.78
N TRP A 784 12.55 108.67 -55.89
CA TRP A 784 11.91 108.15 -57.10
C TRP A 784 10.59 108.86 -57.42
N VAL A 785 9.75 109.12 -56.41
CA VAL A 785 8.53 109.94 -56.52
C VAL A 785 8.84 111.32 -57.09
N ALA A 786 9.82 112.03 -56.51
CA ALA A 786 10.19 113.36 -56.97
C ALA A 786 10.74 113.35 -58.40
N ALA A 787 11.49 112.32 -58.78
CA ALA A 787 12.00 112.16 -60.15
C ALA A 787 10.86 111.90 -61.16
N VAL A 788 9.94 110.97 -60.86
CA VAL A 788 8.78 110.64 -61.71
C VAL A 788 7.83 111.85 -61.83
N ASP A 789 7.46 112.47 -60.71
CA ASP A 789 6.54 113.62 -60.66
C ASP A 789 7.13 114.83 -61.40
N LYS A 790 8.41 115.15 -61.19
CA LYS A 790 9.10 116.20 -61.94
C LYS A 790 9.18 115.88 -63.43
N GLY A 791 9.67 114.69 -63.80
CA GLY A 791 9.82 114.28 -65.19
C GLY A 791 8.49 114.33 -65.95
N TYR A 792 7.41 113.87 -65.33
CA TYR A 792 6.08 113.94 -65.93
C TYR A 792 5.55 115.38 -66.02
N LYS A 793 5.76 116.23 -65.01
CA LYS A 793 5.37 117.66 -65.06
C LYS A 793 6.12 118.43 -66.15
N ASP A 794 7.43 118.21 -66.27
CA ASP A 794 8.27 118.86 -67.28
C ASP A 794 7.86 118.43 -68.71
N PHE A 795 7.52 117.15 -68.90
CA PHE A 795 6.95 116.59 -70.14
C PHE A 795 5.56 117.18 -70.44
N SER A 796 4.64 117.16 -69.46
CA SER A 796 3.28 117.70 -69.60
C SER A 796 3.28 119.18 -69.95
N LEU A 797 4.11 119.99 -69.29
CA LEU A 797 4.22 121.41 -69.55
C LEU A 797 4.71 121.69 -70.98
N ARG A 798 5.67 120.91 -71.48
CA ARG A 798 6.18 121.06 -72.85
C ARG A 798 5.19 120.56 -73.90
N MET A 799 4.40 119.52 -73.60
CA MET A 799 3.24 119.13 -74.41
C MET A 799 2.23 120.28 -74.55
N ASP A 800 1.81 120.89 -73.44
CA ASP A 800 0.86 122.01 -73.46
C ASP A 800 1.44 123.25 -74.16
N GLN A 801 2.75 123.52 -74.03
CA GLN A 801 3.43 124.61 -74.74
C GLN A 801 3.47 124.38 -76.26
N TYR A 802 3.84 123.18 -76.72
CA TYR A 802 3.87 122.87 -78.16
C TYR A 802 2.46 122.97 -78.77
N ARG A 803 1.45 122.45 -78.07
CA ARG A 803 0.04 122.62 -78.43
C ARG A 803 -0.35 124.09 -78.60
N SER A 804 -0.02 124.92 -77.60
CA SER A 804 -0.35 126.35 -77.59
C SER A 804 0.25 127.09 -78.79
N GLN A 805 1.48 126.74 -79.19
CA GLN A 805 2.16 127.34 -80.35
C GLN A 805 1.50 126.95 -81.69
N LEU A 806 1.05 125.69 -81.83
CA LEU A 806 0.29 125.23 -83.00
C LEU A 806 -1.07 125.93 -83.10
N GLU A 807 -1.82 125.99 -81.99
CA GLU A 807 -3.13 126.66 -81.92
C GLU A 807 -3.02 128.16 -82.23
N GLN A 808 -2.01 128.85 -81.65
CA GLN A 808 -1.75 130.27 -81.89
C GLN A 808 -1.44 130.57 -83.37
N LYS A 809 -0.64 129.73 -84.04
CA LYS A 809 -0.27 129.94 -85.45
C LYS A 809 -1.45 129.74 -86.41
N LEU A 810 -2.43 128.92 -86.04
CA LEU A 810 -3.66 128.73 -86.81
C LEU A 810 -4.68 129.88 -86.65
N GLY A 811 -4.39 130.86 -85.79
CA GLY A 811 -5.33 131.92 -85.41
C GLY A 811 -6.51 131.39 -84.58
N ILE A 812 -6.36 130.21 -83.98
CA ILE A 812 -7.38 129.57 -83.16
C ILE A 812 -7.23 130.12 -81.72
N GLN A 813 -8.08 131.09 -81.36
CA GLN A 813 -8.28 131.43 -79.95
C GLN A 813 -9.21 130.40 -79.30
N VAL A 814 -8.64 129.59 -78.41
CA VAL A 814 -9.35 128.63 -77.55
C VAL A 814 -8.96 128.95 -76.10
N GLU A 815 -9.94 128.92 -75.19
CA GLU A 815 -9.70 129.09 -73.75
C GLU A 815 -8.78 127.99 -73.18
N GLU A 816 -7.93 128.35 -72.20
CA GLU A 816 -6.98 127.44 -71.55
C GLU A 816 -7.67 126.19 -70.93
N THR A 817 -7.77 125.11 -71.69
CA THR A 817 -8.20 123.80 -71.19
C THR A 817 -6.98 122.94 -70.86
N LYS A 818 -6.51 123.08 -69.61
CA LYS A 818 -5.37 122.36 -69.01
C LYS A 818 -5.68 120.89 -68.76
N GLU A 819 -5.88 120.11 -69.82
CA GLU A 819 -6.27 118.70 -69.72
C GLU A 819 -5.12 117.73 -69.35
N LEU A 820 -3.86 118.16 -69.41
CA LEU A 820 -2.70 117.31 -69.08
C LEU A 820 -2.17 117.50 -67.64
N SER A 821 -2.75 118.41 -66.85
CA SER A 821 -2.33 118.66 -65.46
C SER A 821 -2.29 117.39 -64.60
N LEU A 822 -1.19 117.18 -63.87
CA LEU A 822 -1.16 116.22 -62.75
C LEU A 822 -1.90 116.79 -61.53
N ASP A 823 -3.21 116.95 -61.65
CA ASP A 823 -4.05 117.19 -60.49
C ASP A 823 -4.09 115.94 -59.61
N ARG A 824 -3.38 116.03 -58.48
CA ARG A 824 -3.35 114.97 -57.44
C ARG A 824 -4.71 114.74 -56.78
N ASN A 825 -5.70 115.59 -57.07
CA ASN A 825 -7.03 115.52 -56.48
C ASN A 825 -7.89 114.43 -57.15
N SER A 826 -8.21 113.42 -56.35
CA SER A 826 -9.29 112.43 -56.49
C SER A 826 -10.39 112.76 -57.51
N ASP A 827 -10.50 112.05 -58.64
CA ASP A 827 -11.80 111.93 -59.31
C ASP A 827 -12.67 110.97 -58.45
N PRO A 828 -13.75 111.45 -57.78
CA PRO A 828 -14.46 110.66 -56.77
C PRO A 828 -15.10 109.39 -57.33
N ASN A 829 -15.32 109.34 -58.65
CA ASN A 829 -16.04 108.26 -59.31
C ASN A 829 -15.14 107.09 -59.78
N LEU A 830 -13.82 107.23 -59.62
CA LEU A 830 -12.87 106.12 -59.84
C LEU A 830 -12.61 105.35 -58.54
N GLU A 831 -12.60 106.05 -57.40
CA GLU A 831 -12.39 105.44 -56.09
C GLU A 831 -13.58 104.54 -55.66
N SER A 832 -14.80 104.87 -56.11
CA SER A 832 -15.99 104.02 -55.94
C SER A 832 -15.86 102.68 -56.67
N LYS A 833 -15.41 102.67 -57.94
CA LYS A 833 -15.22 101.44 -58.73
C LYS A 833 -14.11 100.54 -58.23
N VAL A 834 -13.01 101.10 -57.73
CA VAL A 834 -11.91 100.30 -57.12
C VAL A 834 -12.31 99.78 -55.74
N LYS A 835 -13.12 100.53 -54.98
CA LYS A 835 -13.72 100.02 -53.73
C LYS A 835 -14.74 98.92 -54.01
N GLU A 836 -15.56 99.01 -55.07
CA GLU A 836 -16.55 97.97 -55.39
C GLU A 836 -15.93 96.60 -55.77
N SER A 837 -14.77 96.56 -56.44
CA SER A 837 -14.10 95.30 -56.73
C SER A 837 -13.48 94.67 -55.47
N ALA A 838 -12.75 95.45 -54.68
CA ALA A 838 -12.13 94.97 -53.44
C ALA A 838 -13.16 94.60 -52.35
N VAL A 839 -14.28 95.33 -52.26
CA VAL A 839 -15.38 95.04 -51.32
C VAL A 839 -16.18 93.81 -51.76
N LYS A 840 -16.24 93.47 -53.06
CA LYS A 840 -16.86 92.21 -53.50
C LYS A 840 -16.10 90.99 -53.04
N GLU A 841 -14.77 90.93 -53.18
CA GLU A 841 -13.98 89.79 -52.69
C GLU A 841 -14.06 89.65 -51.15
N LEU A 842 -13.91 90.74 -50.41
CA LEU A 842 -14.02 90.75 -48.94
C LEU A 842 -15.44 90.44 -48.43
N ASN A 843 -16.50 90.82 -49.15
CA ASN A 843 -17.87 90.41 -48.81
C ASN A 843 -18.15 88.95 -49.18
N GLU A 844 -17.56 88.41 -50.25
CA GLU A 844 -17.75 87.02 -50.64
C GLU A 844 -17.10 86.07 -49.62
N GLU A 845 -15.90 86.38 -49.13
CA GLU A 845 -15.27 85.65 -48.02
C GLU A 845 -16.04 85.80 -46.71
N LYS A 846 -16.45 87.03 -46.34
CA LYS A 846 -17.26 87.24 -45.12
C LYS A 846 -18.62 86.53 -45.20
N ARG A 847 -19.28 86.47 -46.37
CA ARG A 847 -20.51 85.70 -46.57
C ARG A 847 -20.28 84.19 -46.52
N LYS A 848 -19.18 83.68 -47.09
CA LYS A 848 -18.82 82.25 -46.97
C LYS A 848 -18.48 81.88 -45.53
N SER A 849 -17.79 82.74 -44.79
CA SER A 849 -17.49 82.56 -43.37
C SER A 849 -18.75 82.64 -42.50
N ALA A 850 -19.65 83.60 -42.77
CA ALA A 850 -20.94 83.72 -42.08
C ALA A 850 -21.82 82.48 -42.33
N ARG A 851 -22.01 82.07 -43.59
CA ARG A 851 -22.76 80.85 -43.94
C ARG A 851 -22.16 79.58 -43.33
N ARG A 852 -20.82 79.48 -43.27
CA ARG A 852 -20.14 78.36 -42.59
C ARG A 852 -20.37 78.41 -41.08
N LYS A 853 -20.38 79.60 -40.46
CA LYS A 853 -20.72 79.76 -39.04
C LYS A 853 -22.19 79.42 -38.78
N GLU A 854 -23.13 79.91 -39.58
CA GLU A 854 -24.56 79.58 -39.52
C GLU A 854 -24.78 78.06 -39.65
N PHE A 855 -24.13 77.41 -40.63
CA PHE A 855 -24.22 75.96 -40.80
C PHE A 855 -23.68 75.20 -39.57
N ILE A 856 -22.50 75.57 -39.05
CA ILE A 856 -21.93 74.95 -37.85
C ILE A 856 -22.81 75.19 -36.62
N MET A 857 -23.38 76.39 -36.46
CA MET A 857 -24.29 76.70 -35.34
C MET A 857 -25.60 75.93 -35.43
N ALA A 858 -26.18 75.80 -36.63
CA ALA A 858 -27.39 75.02 -36.87
C ALA A 858 -27.16 73.51 -36.66
N GLU A 859 -26.01 72.99 -37.12
CA GLU A 859 -25.59 71.60 -36.86
C GLU A 859 -25.40 71.36 -35.35
N LEU A 860 -24.68 72.25 -34.65
CA LEU A 860 -24.47 72.19 -33.21
C LEU A 860 -25.80 72.20 -32.43
N LEU A 861 -26.70 73.15 -32.74
CA LEU A 861 -28.04 73.24 -32.15
C LEU A 861 -28.86 71.96 -32.40
N GLN A 862 -28.82 71.42 -33.62
CA GLN A 862 -29.56 70.21 -33.95
C GLN A 862 -28.99 68.97 -33.24
N THR A 863 -27.66 68.85 -33.14
CA THR A 863 -27.03 67.76 -32.37
C THR A 863 -27.33 67.88 -30.88
N GLU A 864 -27.32 69.10 -30.32
CA GLU A 864 -27.64 69.32 -28.90
C GLU A 864 -29.10 69.00 -28.59
N ARG A 865 -30.04 69.49 -29.41
CA ARG A 865 -31.48 69.13 -29.29
C ARG A 865 -31.72 67.63 -29.36
N THR A 866 -30.93 66.91 -30.17
CA THR A 866 -31.00 65.45 -30.27
C THR A 866 -30.42 64.78 -29.01
N TYR A 867 -29.23 65.20 -28.57
CA TYR A 867 -28.57 64.69 -27.38
C TYR A 867 -29.41 64.87 -26.10
N VAL A 868 -29.98 66.07 -25.90
CA VAL A 868 -30.91 66.37 -24.80
C VAL A 868 -32.12 65.44 -24.82
N LYS A 869 -32.69 65.17 -26.00
CA LYS A 869 -33.84 64.28 -26.16
C LYS A 869 -33.50 62.80 -25.93
N ASP A 870 -32.30 62.36 -26.30
CA ASP A 870 -31.83 61.00 -26.03
C ASP A 870 -31.59 60.80 -24.51
N LEU A 871 -31.03 61.80 -23.83
CA LEU A 871 -30.94 61.82 -22.36
C LEU A 871 -32.32 61.79 -21.69
N GLU A 872 -33.26 62.63 -22.16
CA GLU A 872 -34.65 62.64 -21.68
C GLU A 872 -35.30 61.25 -21.81
N THR A 873 -35.09 60.59 -22.96
CA THR A 873 -35.61 59.26 -23.25
C THR A 873 -35.02 58.20 -22.32
N CYS A 874 -33.71 58.27 -22.05
CA CYS A 874 -33.04 57.37 -21.10
C CYS A 874 -33.59 57.49 -19.67
N ILE A 875 -33.86 58.72 -19.22
CA ILE A 875 -34.42 58.99 -17.89
C ILE A 875 -35.89 58.51 -17.82
N HIS A 876 -36.75 58.97 -18.73
CA HIS A 876 -38.19 58.70 -18.67
C HIS A 876 -38.58 57.28 -19.09
N THR A 877 -37.72 56.54 -19.79
CA THR A 877 -38.00 55.15 -20.21
C THR A 877 -37.23 54.17 -19.33
N TYR A 878 -35.90 54.14 -19.42
CA TYR A 878 -35.11 53.08 -18.80
C TYR A 878 -34.91 53.30 -17.30
N MET A 879 -34.61 54.52 -16.87
CA MET A 879 -34.42 54.82 -15.44
C MET A 879 -35.76 54.81 -14.68
N ALA A 880 -36.86 55.28 -15.29
CA ALA A 880 -38.20 55.21 -14.72
C ALA A 880 -38.66 53.76 -14.49
N GLU A 881 -38.49 52.85 -15.45
CA GLU A 881 -38.75 51.41 -15.26
C GLU A 881 -37.79 50.77 -14.25
N LEU A 882 -36.55 51.26 -14.14
CA LEU A 882 -35.58 50.80 -13.14
C LEU A 882 -35.93 51.26 -11.71
N ARG A 883 -36.74 52.33 -11.57
CA ARG A 883 -37.32 52.85 -10.32
C ARG A 883 -38.71 52.30 -9.98
N ASN A 884 -39.52 51.92 -10.97
CA ASN A 884 -40.92 51.47 -10.80
C ASN A 884 -41.02 50.22 -9.88
N PRO A 885 -41.57 50.26 -8.66
CA PRO A 885 -41.53 49.13 -7.73
C PRO A 885 -42.25 47.87 -8.22
N GLU A 886 -43.16 47.97 -9.19
CA GLU A 886 -43.90 46.82 -9.75
C GLU A 886 -43.19 46.15 -10.96
N ALA A 887 -42.12 46.74 -11.48
CA ALA A 887 -41.38 46.20 -12.62
C ALA A 887 -40.48 45.01 -12.21
N ASN A 888 -40.55 43.91 -12.97
CA ASN A 888 -39.77 42.70 -12.69
C ASN A 888 -38.29 42.89 -13.11
N ARG A 889 -37.40 43.03 -12.12
CA ARG A 889 -35.98 43.39 -12.33
C ARG A 889 -35.01 42.28 -11.90
N PRO A 890 -33.90 42.06 -12.63
CA PRO A 890 -32.83 41.16 -12.20
C PRO A 890 -32.26 41.55 -10.82
N PRO A 891 -32.06 40.60 -9.87
CA PRO A 891 -31.61 40.91 -8.52
C PRO A 891 -30.28 41.68 -8.45
N GLY A 892 -29.37 41.43 -9.40
CA GLY A 892 -28.03 42.01 -9.43
C GLY A 892 -27.95 43.52 -9.70
N ILE A 893 -29.05 44.16 -10.15
CA ILE A 893 -29.11 45.60 -10.48
C ILE A 893 -30.01 46.42 -9.55
N VAL A 894 -30.75 45.78 -8.63
CA VAL A 894 -31.63 46.47 -7.68
C VAL A 894 -30.80 47.40 -6.79
N GLY A 895 -31.21 48.67 -6.68
CA GLY A 895 -30.52 49.71 -5.89
C GLY A 895 -29.21 50.26 -6.49
N LYS A 896 -28.81 49.80 -7.69
CA LYS A 896 -27.56 50.24 -8.36
C LYS A 896 -27.76 51.35 -9.39
N GLU A 897 -28.81 52.17 -9.25
CA GLU A 897 -29.17 53.23 -10.21
C GLU A 897 -28.00 54.20 -10.45
N HIS A 898 -27.37 54.65 -9.36
CA HIS A 898 -26.21 55.54 -9.35
C HIS A 898 -24.94 54.92 -9.98
N VAL A 899 -24.86 53.59 -10.11
CA VAL A 899 -23.75 52.90 -10.79
C VAL A 899 -24.02 52.76 -12.28
N LEU A 900 -25.27 52.52 -12.67
CA LEU A 900 -25.67 52.29 -14.06
C LEU A 900 -25.87 53.59 -14.84
N PHE A 901 -26.43 54.62 -14.22
CA PHE A 901 -26.78 55.89 -14.87
C PHE A 901 -25.94 57.08 -14.36
N GLY A 902 -25.14 56.91 -13.30
CA GLY A 902 -24.32 57.99 -12.75
C GLY A 902 -25.16 59.21 -12.37
N ASN A 903 -24.73 60.39 -12.83
CA ASN A 903 -25.42 61.67 -12.63
C ASN A 903 -26.18 62.14 -13.89
N MET A 904 -26.73 61.21 -14.69
CA MET A 904 -27.40 61.51 -15.96
C MET A 904 -28.55 62.52 -15.85
N GLU A 905 -29.27 62.59 -14.72
CA GLU A 905 -30.31 63.59 -14.48
C GLU A 905 -29.74 65.02 -14.35
N GLU A 906 -28.59 65.19 -13.67
CA GLU A 906 -27.89 66.48 -13.55
C GLU A 906 -27.33 66.94 -14.92
N ILE A 907 -26.80 65.99 -15.69
CA ILE A 907 -26.31 66.24 -17.06
C ILE A 907 -27.48 66.69 -17.95
N TYR A 908 -28.62 65.98 -17.91
CA TYR A 908 -29.82 66.37 -18.65
C TYR A 908 -30.31 67.76 -18.25
N GLU A 909 -30.39 68.07 -16.96
CA GLU A 909 -30.85 69.39 -16.48
C GLU A 909 -29.92 70.52 -16.95
N PHE A 910 -28.59 70.35 -16.86
CA PHE A 910 -27.64 71.33 -17.36
C PHE A 910 -27.76 71.52 -18.89
N HIS A 911 -27.80 70.41 -19.64
CA HIS A 911 -27.84 70.47 -21.10
C HIS A 911 -29.16 71.06 -21.61
N ASN A 912 -30.31 70.67 -21.05
CA ASN A 912 -31.63 71.16 -21.46
C ASN A 912 -31.90 72.61 -21.01
N SER A 913 -31.67 72.90 -19.73
CA SER A 913 -32.11 74.16 -19.10
C SER A 913 -31.11 75.30 -19.21
N ILE A 914 -29.82 74.98 -19.41
CA ILE A 914 -28.73 75.98 -19.46
C ILE A 914 -28.07 75.96 -20.84
N PHE A 915 -27.40 74.87 -21.22
CA PHE A 915 -26.51 74.88 -22.39
C PHE A 915 -27.28 75.05 -23.70
N LEU A 916 -28.34 74.25 -23.93
CA LEU A 916 -29.22 74.40 -25.09
C LEU A 916 -29.88 75.78 -25.11
N LYS A 917 -30.30 76.32 -23.95
CA LYS A 917 -30.90 77.67 -23.86
C LYS A 917 -29.91 78.80 -24.15
N GLU A 918 -28.63 78.62 -23.85
CA GLU A 918 -27.58 79.56 -24.30
C GLU A 918 -27.31 79.42 -25.80
N LEU A 919 -27.30 78.20 -26.35
CA LEU A 919 -27.13 77.99 -27.80
C LEU A 919 -28.28 78.57 -28.62
N GLU A 920 -29.53 78.45 -28.15
CA GLU A 920 -30.73 78.99 -28.83
C GLU A 920 -30.69 80.53 -28.97
N LYS A 921 -29.94 81.25 -28.12
CA LYS A 921 -29.72 82.70 -28.28
C LYS A 921 -28.89 83.08 -29.51
N TYR A 922 -28.21 82.10 -30.13
CA TYR A 922 -27.43 82.28 -31.35
C TYR A 922 -28.15 81.73 -32.60
N GLU A 923 -29.44 81.38 -32.49
CA GLU A 923 -30.29 80.91 -33.60
C GLU A 923 -30.90 82.06 -34.44
N THR A 924 -30.75 83.32 -34.01
CA THR A 924 -31.28 84.54 -34.67
C THR A 924 -30.24 85.35 -35.42
#